data_AF-A0A6I4IYP6-F1
#
_entry.id   AF-A0A6I4IYP6-F1
#
_cell.length_a   1.000
_cell.length_b   1.000
_cell.length_c   1.000
_cell.angle_alpha   90.00
_cell.angle_beta   90.00
_cell.angle_gamma   90.00
#
_symmetry.space_group_name_H-M   'P 1'
#
loop_
_entity.id
_entity.type
_entity.pdbx_description
1 polymer ?
#
loop_
_entity_poly.entity_id
_entity_poly.type
_entity_poly.pdbx_seq_one_letter_code
_entity_poly.pdbx_strand_id
1 'polypeptide(L)'
;MGRAQPKGQNASTIQLRSDDYAFLCNLVDSGGIRSISGYGNNQTAGRAWWGSADQPFVRLTPHDFEDGTVNGIRVTSADGHSALPNPRLVSDVIGQQPLDADGNTISVANPFGQNLFLMSFGQFFDHGLDFYARGGGADLVPIADMTDQIAAAQARLDAIRAAQGLPPVQIDPTDNLLEELQDAPPGFDFLIGSRAGRYDLNPDGSVARNPDGSPKLDNAAGTAAVNRTAPFVEQSQTYGSSDAVTYLLRESARDAHGNLISDGQGGWVKTYRLLDGASEVGPDGIARGNLATYKDVLVNNGVSLSAIDGLLAQVQQGTLSNGDAWAQLKGMAGFVDFNDVGPDHSILLGDKNDGLASPLGPDGQPNATFTLGDLLSYYIAGDHRANENVALTAVHAVWHREANFQAELIHAAHPEWTDDQVFEAAKVIQNAEYQRVVFTEFAEAMSGPIPGPSHGFSGYNPNVNPAISDEFAGAMYRVGHSMINETIPFKDEDGHVREVPLFDAFLNPAMYAGDDARSGGVGGAAAIIGGEIGAAHQRIDSEVVEVIRSKLLGIPLDLYSANIERGRELGISTLNDFRRAMSEDGSLLAQAGQNSNYVSVGANQVPVLTPYESWADFGAHLRGTPEEQASLLALFKATYGEDDIHVNDVDLFVGGLAEAPVGASQMGSTFTWIFQEQLDRLQEGDRFYYFNQLKDDPLLLADINSQHFSDIVARNTGLDHLHYSIFKVAEEVDLDARERNRDMSATVVTPDHVYSIVGNELGNTITGTAGDDTIWGGGGNDRLYGGPGLDALHGEGGDDWIEAGGGNRGVFAYGESGNDVLIGNDGDDNLLGGDGNDLLRGQDGKDFLSGGDGNDLIVAGPGADMIDGGNGVDTLDVKDSDAGVTIDLRTALTPIPGLGGYVQGTVIDNVENVVGTRFDDSLTGDGGSNLFDSDLGNDLLDGGGGADILIGGLGDDTYVIDQPGDRIVELGFGNDTVRVGFGSSYTVGGAIENATYVGDYSGIGMFTLRGTAGANRLEGGNGSDLIDGRGGRDVLIGDAGDDRLIGGSGNDRFVFAAGFGQDRIEHFDAKRGGGQDLIDLTAFGIAPGDFAQRVSITDMGRDTLVTIDGNLDQTILLAGLARASLITQSDFVI
;
A
#
# COMPACT_ATOMS: atom_id res chain seq x y z
N MET A 1 -29.53 -4.88 2.67
CA MET A 1 -29.65 -6.33 2.90
C MET A 1 -28.24 -6.77 3.26
N GLY A 2 -28.00 -7.28 4.47
CA GLY A 2 -26.65 -7.70 4.85
C GLY A 2 -26.24 -8.88 3.98
N ARG A 3 -25.18 -8.73 3.18
CA ARG A 3 -24.43 -9.88 2.69
C ARG A 3 -23.93 -10.61 3.94
N ALA A 4 -24.20 -11.91 4.03
CA ALA A 4 -23.42 -12.75 4.92
C ALA A 4 -21.97 -12.68 4.44
N GLN A 5 -21.03 -12.45 5.34
CA GLN A 5 -19.62 -12.52 4.97
C GLN A 5 -19.33 -13.93 4.40
N PRO A 6 -18.58 -14.01 3.28
CA PRO A 6 -18.15 -15.28 2.72
C PRO A 6 -17.41 -16.09 3.78
N LYS A 7 -17.56 -17.42 3.76
CA LYS A 7 -16.68 -18.30 4.55
C LYS A 7 -15.29 -18.27 3.90
N GLY A 8 -14.24 -18.01 4.70
CA GLY A 8 -12.83 -18.07 4.26
C GLY A 8 -12.22 -16.76 3.77
N GLN A 9 -12.67 -15.58 4.24
CA GLN A 9 -12.12 -14.28 3.80
C GLN A 9 -11.62 -13.37 4.93
N ASN A 10 -11.43 -13.89 6.14
CA ASN A 10 -11.10 -13.03 7.28
C ASN A 10 -9.64 -12.53 7.28
N ALA A 11 -8.68 -13.27 6.71
CA ALA A 11 -7.25 -12.90 6.79
C ALA A 11 -6.74 -12.02 5.64
N SER A 12 -7.43 -11.99 4.49
CA SER A 12 -6.98 -11.21 3.31
C SER A 12 -7.54 -9.77 3.27
N THR A 13 -8.07 -9.27 4.39
CA THR A 13 -8.73 -7.97 4.51
C THR A 13 -8.05 -7.15 5.59
N ILE A 14 -7.75 -5.87 5.31
CA ILE A 14 -7.23 -4.93 6.33
C ILE A 14 -8.24 -4.87 7.48
N GLN A 15 -7.81 -5.24 8.68
CA GLN A 15 -8.62 -5.09 9.88
C GLN A 15 -8.43 -3.69 10.45
N LEU A 16 -9.42 -2.81 10.21
CA LEU A 16 -9.37 -1.46 10.73
C LEU A 16 -9.65 -1.44 12.23
N ARG A 17 -8.68 -0.95 13.00
CA ARG A 17 -8.79 -0.73 14.45
C ARG A 17 -9.52 0.58 14.77
N SER A 18 -9.87 0.75 16.04
CA SER A 18 -10.52 1.99 16.52
C SER A 18 -9.65 3.24 16.26
N ASP A 19 -8.33 3.11 16.41
CA ASP A 19 -7.39 4.20 16.18
C ASP A 19 -7.23 4.51 14.69
N ASP A 20 -7.26 3.50 13.81
CA ASP A 20 -7.28 3.69 12.35
C ASP A 20 -8.49 4.51 11.91
N TYR A 21 -9.69 4.19 12.43
CA TYR A 21 -10.89 4.97 12.15
C TYR A 21 -10.78 6.41 12.67
N ALA A 22 -10.22 6.61 13.87
CA ALA A 22 -10.00 7.94 14.42
C ALA A 22 -9.01 8.74 13.57
N PHE A 23 -7.93 8.12 13.11
CA PHE A 23 -6.95 8.69 12.20
C PHE A 23 -7.60 9.10 10.87
N LEU A 24 -8.32 8.18 10.21
CA LEU A 24 -9.01 8.44 8.94
C LEU A 24 -10.04 9.57 9.05
N CYS A 25 -10.84 9.58 10.12
CA CYS A 25 -11.82 10.65 10.35
C CYS A 25 -11.13 12.02 10.49
N ASN A 26 -10.05 12.09 11.28
CA ASN A 26 -9.28 13.31 11.47
C ASN A 26 -8.61 13.77 10.17
N LEU A 27 -8.12 12.82 9.36
CA LEU A 27 -7.52 13.10 8.07
C LEU A 27 -8.56 13.74 7.12
N VAL A 28 -9.76 13.18 7.03
CA VAL A 28 -10.85 13.73 6.21
C VAL A 28 -11.28 15.12 6.71
N ASP A 29 -11.60 15.25 8.00
CA ASP A 29 -12.13 16.49 8.58
C ASP A 29 -11.12 17.66 8.54
N SER A 30 -9.82 17.36 8.56
CA SER A 30 -8.76 18.37 8.46
C SER A 30 -8.40 18.77 7.02
N GLY A 31 -9.01 18.12 6.01
CA GLY A 31 -8.67 18.33 4.60
C GLY A 31 -7.35 17.67 4.19
N GLY A 32 -6.94 16.62 4.90
CA GLY A 32 -5.81 15.73 4.59
C GLY A 32 -6.05 14.77 3.43
N ILE A 33 -6.97 15.13 2.53
CA ILE A 33 -7.35 14.38 1.33
C ILE A 33 -6.97 15.15 0.05
N ARG A 34 -6.74 14.44 -1.06
CA ARG A 34 -6.45 15.08 -2.34
C ARG A 34 -7.72 15.57 -3.02
N SER A 35 -7.64 16.74 -3.66
CA SER A 35 -8.67 17.13 -4.63
C SER A 35 -8.66 16.20 -5.85
N ILE A 36 -9.82 15.99 -6.47
CA ILE A 36 -9.98 15.07 -7.61
C ILE A 36 -9.10 15.47 -8.82
N SER A 37 -8.86 16.77 -9.00
CA SER A 37 -7.99 17.27 -10.09
C SER A 37 -6.49 17.20 -9.76
N GLY A 38 -6.11 16.80 -8.55
CA GLY A 38 -4.73 16.86 -8.07
C GLY A 38 -4.24 18.26 -7.70
N TYR A 39 -5.05 19.30 -7.90
CA TYR A 39 -4.72 20.67 -7.52
C TYR A 39 -4.48 20.79 -6.01
N GLY A 40 -3.43 21.54 -5.64
CA GLY A 40 -3.09 21.78 -4.23
C GLY A 40 -2.34 20.63 -3.55
N ASN A 41 -1.91 19.61 -4.29
CA ASN A 41 -0.92 18.65 -3.82
C ASN A 41 0.33 19.38 -3.30
N ASN A 42 0.91 20.26 -4.13
CA ASN A 42 2.03 21.09 -3.76
C ASN A 42 1.57 22.45 -3.20
N GLN A 43 1.82 22.70 -1.92
CA GLN A 43 1.40 23.93 -1.22
C GLN A 43 2.37 25.11 -1.41
N THR A 44 3.46 24.94 -2.16
CA THR A 44 4.41 26.03 -2.43
C THR A 44 3.77 27.07 -3.37
N ALA A 45 3.92 28.36 -3.03
CA ALA A 45 3.35 29.45 -3.82
C ALA A 45 3.80 29.37 -5.30
N GLY A 46 2.84 29.36 -6.22
CA GLY A 46 3.07 29.25 -7.67
C GLY A 46 3.22 27.81 -8.18
N ARG A 47 3.14 26.78 -7.33
CA ARG A 47 3.29 25.36 -7.70
C ARG A 47 2.06 24.51 -7.43
N ALA A 48 0.94 25.11 -7.01
CA ALA A 48 -0.30 24.39 -6.70
C ALA A 48 -0.87 23.58 -7.88
N TRP A 49 -0.48 23.92 -9.11
CA TRP A 49 -0.87 23.21 -10.34
C TRP A 49 0.08 22.07 -10.72
N TRP A 50 1.21 21.89 -10.03
CA TRP A 50 2.16 20.82 -10.37
C TRP A 50 1.52 19.44 -10.17
N GLY A 51 1.46 18.66 -11.25
CA GLY A 51 0.81 17.36 -11.26
C GLY A 51 -0.71 17.40 -11.21
N SER A 52 -1.36 18.56 -11.45
CA SER A 52 -2.82 18.60 -11.57
C SER A 52 -3.29 18.30 -12.99
N ALA A 53 -4.53 17.84 -13.12
CA ALA A 53 -5.21 17.69 -14.39
C ALA A 53 -5.28 19.01 -15.15
N ASP A 54 -5.37 18.91 -16.47
CA ASP A 54 -5.37 20.01 -17.40
C ASP A 54 -4.13 20.90 -17.34
N GLN A 55 -2.98 20.32 -16.98
CA GLN A 55 -1.69 21.00 -17.03
C GLN A 55 -0.77 20.38 -18.08
N PRO A 56 0.27 21.12 -18.52
CA PRO A 56 1.16 20.63 -19.56
C PRO A 56 1.94 19.42 -19.08
N PHE A 57 2.25 18.52 -20.02
CA PHE A 57 3.31 17.53 -19.80
C PHE A 57 4.62 18.25 -19.51
N VAL A 58 5.44 17.69 -18.62
CA VAL A 58 6.80 18.16 -18.43
C VAL A 58 7.72 17.55 -19.49
N ARG A 59 8.96 18.01 -19.53
CA ARG A 59 9.92 17.59 -20.54
C ARG A 59 11.19 17.13 -19.86
N LEU A 60 11.66 15.93 -20.22
CA LEU A 60 13.01 15.49 -19.91
C LEU A 60 14.01 16.10 -20.89
N THR A 61 13.58 16.34 -22.13
CA THR A 61 14.40 16.92 -23.20
C THR A 61 13.73 18.13 -23.85
N PRO A 62 14.51 19.12 -24.35
CA PRO A 62 13.95 20.20 -25.16
C PRO A 62 13.14 19.69 -26.35
N HIS A 63 12.13 20.44 -26.79
CA HIS A 63 11.38 20.09 -27.98
C HIS A 63 12.25 20.07 -29.24
N ASP A 64 12.09 19.01 -30.04
CA ASP A 64 12.77 18.83 -31.31
C ASP A 64 11.76 18.97 -32.47
N PHE A 65 11.57 20.22 -32.93
CA PHE A 65 10.71 20.55 -34.06
C PHE A 65 11.54 21.06 -35.25
N GLU A 66 11.22 20.58 -36.47
CA GLU A 66 12.05 20.80 -37.66
C GLU A 66 12.24 22.28 -38.03
N ASP A 67 11.17 23.08 -37.95
CA ASP A 67 11.22 24.52 -38.24
C ASP A 67 11.24 25.38 -36.97
N GLY A 68 11.43 24.76 -35.80
CA GLY A 68 11.36 25.39 -34.49
C GLY A 68 9.96 25.86 -34.10
N THR A 69 8.92 25.54 -34.87
CA THR A 69 7.53 25.78 -34.52
C THR A 69 6.90 24.52 -33.95
N VAL A 70 5.96 24.68 -33.03
CA VAL A 70 5.24 23.58 -32.34
C VAL A 70 4.37 22.69 -33.25
N ASN A 71 4.33 23.00 -34.54
CA ASN A 71 3.66 22.24 -35.60
C ASN A 71 4.63 21.64 -36.63
N GLY A 72 5.92 21.95 -36.53
CA GLY A 72 7.00 21.46 -37.40
C GLY A 72 7.40 20.04 -37.03
N ILE A 73 6.72 19.07 -37.61
CA ILE A 73 7.02 17.65 -37.44
C ILE A 73 8.42 17.36 -37.99
N ARG A 74 9.22 16.59 -37.25
CA ARG A 74 10.54 16.13 -37.71
C ARG A 74 10.39 15.23 -38.94
N VAL A 75 10.85 15.68 -40.11
CA VAL A 75 10.87 14.89 -41.35
C VAL A 75 12.22 14.85 -42.06
N THR A 76 13.20 15.67 -41.65
CA THR A 76 14.58 15.65 -42.15
C THR A 76 15.49 14.82 -41.25
N SER A 77 16.34 14.00 -41.86
CA SER A 77 17.37 13.18 -41.20
C SER A 77 18.52 14.03 -40.65
N ALA A 78 19.26 13.47 -39.69
CA ALA A 78 20.47 14.01 -39.07
C ALA A 78 21.59 14.36 -40.07
N ASP A 79 21.56 13.81 -41.29
CA ASP A 79 22.45 14.22 -42.38
C ASP A 79 22.13 15.61 -42.97
N GLY A 80 20.97 16.17 -42.60
CA GLY A 80 20.47 17.49 -43.00
C GLY A 80 19.92 17.59 -44.41
N HIS A 81 19.81 16.47 -45.15
CA HIS A 81 19.43 16.46 -46.56
C HIS A 81 18.45 15.34 -46.95
N SER A 82 18.51 14.19 -46.28
CA SER A 82 17.62 13.05 -46.53
C SER A 82 16.31 13.19 -45.74
N ALA A 83 15.25 12.56 -46.23
CA ALA A 83 14.00 12.45 -45.47
C ALA A 83 14.11 11.30 -44.46
N LEU A 84 13.51 11.47 -43.29
CA LEU A 84 13.28 10.38 -42.33
C LEU A 84 12.38 9.30 -42.95
N PRO A 85 12.51 8.04 -42.50
CA PRO A 85 11.65 6.97 -42.97
C PRO A 85 10.19 7.25 -42.59
N ASN A 86 9.30 6.91 -43.51
CA ASN A 86 7.86 6.92 -43.27
C ASN A 86 7.53 6.00 -42.07
N PRO A 87 6.70 6.41 -41.09
CA PRO A 87 6.33 5.58 -39.95
C PRO A 87 5.84 4.16 -40.30
N ARG A 88 5.04 4.00 -41.36
CA ARG A 88 4.57 2.67 -41.80
C ARG A 88 5.67 1.82 -42.42
N LEU A 89 6.63 2.43 -43.11
CA LEU A 89 7.83 1.69 -43.51
C LEU A 89 8.57 1.15 -42.28
N VAL A 90 8.70 1.94 -41.21
CA VAL A 90 9.34 1.48 -39.97
C VAL A 90 8.55 0.32 -39.37
N SER A 91 7.22 0.42 -39.33
CA SER A 91 6.33 -0.65 -38.90
C SER A 91 6.52 -1.93 -39.74
N ASP A 92 6.41 -1.86 -41.06
CA ASP A 92 6.50 -3.03 -41.96
C ASP A 92 7.88 -3.70 -41.97
N VAL A 93 8.95 -2.93 -41.74
CA VAL A 93 10.32 -3.47 -41.80
C VAL A 93 10.81 -3.95 -40.43
N ILE A 94 10.57 -3.18 -39.37
CA ILE A 94 11.14 -3.44 -38.04
C ILE A 94 10.14 -4.14 -37.11
N GLY A 95 8.87 -3.75 -37.17
CA GLY A 95 7.90 -4.20 -36.18
C GLY A 95 7.13 -5.46 -36.53
N GLN A 96 7.39 -6.06 -37.69
CA GLN A 96 6.67 -7.25 -38.15
C GLN A 96 7.10 -8.48 -37.34
N GLN A 97 6.15 -9.30 -36.90
CA GLN A 97 6.47 -10.57 -36.25
C GLN A 97 7.12 -11.55 -37.24
N PRO A 98 8.04 -12.39 -36.76
CA PRO A 98 8.61 -13.46 -37.58
C PRO A 98 7.50 -14.41 -38.04
N LEU A 99 7.63 -14.89 -39.27
CA LEU A 99 6.69 -15.86 -39.86
C LEU A 99 7.25 -17.28 -39.76
N ASP A 100 6.38 -18.25 -39.51
CA ASP A 100 6.70 -19.66 -39.61
C ASP A 100 6.82 -20.12 -41.07
N ALA A 101 7.13 -21.41 -41.28
CA ALA A 101 7.29 -21.97 -42.61
C ALA A 101 5.99 -21.99 -43.44
N ASP A 102 4.84 -21.87 -42.77
CA ASP A 102 3.51 -21.85 -43.36
C ASP A 102 3.00 -20.41 -43.56
N GLY A 103 3.76 -19.40 -43.11
CA GLY A 103 3.46 -17.98 -43.24
C GLY A 103 2.61 -17.40 -42.10
N ASN A 104 2.46 -18.11 -40.98
CA ASN A 104 1.75 -17.59 -39.81
C ASN A 104 2.69 -16.79 -38.91
N THR A 105 2.16 -15.79 -38.20
CA THR A 105 2.93 -15.03 -37.21
C THR A 105 3.36 -15.92 -36.04
N ILE A 106 4.60 -15.76 -35.60
CA ILE A 106 5.15 -16.42 -34.43
C ILE A 106 5.11 -15.42 -33.28
N SER A 107 4.27 -15.71 -32.29
CA SER A 107 4.31 -15.05 -30.99
C SER A 107 5.54 -15.49 -30.20
N VAL A 108 6.24 -14.53 -29.60
CA VAL A 108 7.40 -14.81 -28.74
C VAL A 108 7.01 -14.42 -27.32
N ALA A 109 6.80 -15.44 -26.48
CA ALA A 109 6.48 -15.22 -25.08
C ALA A 109 7.59 -14.48 -24.35
N ASN A 110 7.21 -13.66 -23.37
CA ASN A 110 8.13 -13.02 -22.45
C ASN A 110 9.00 -14.07 -21.71
N PRO A 111 10.35 -13.94 -21.72
CA PRO A 111 11.23 -14.88 -21.04
C PRO A 111 11.31 -14.69 -19.51
N PHE A 112 10.76 -13.62 -18.95
CA PHE A 112 10.86 -13.29 -17.50
C PHE A 112 9.72 -13.89 -16.64
N GLY A 113 8.78 -14.61 -17.26
CA GLY A 113 7.71 -15.35 -16.55
C GLY A 113 6.44 -14.56 -16.23
N GLN A 114 6.35 -13.29 -16.64
CA GLN A 114 5.19 -12.44 -16.37
C GLN A 114 4.04 -12.73 -17.33
N ASN A 115 2.82 -12.57 -16.81
CA ASN A 115 1.58 -12.94 -17.46
C ASN A 115 0.87 -11.76 -18.16
N LEU A 116 -0.20 -12.06 -18.89
CA LEU A 116 -0.96 -11.06 -19.67
C LEU A 116 -1.70 -10.07 -18.77
N PHE A 117 -2.02 -10.46 -17.54
CA PHE A 117 -2.66 -9.56 -16.58
C PHE A 117 -1.76 -8.36 -16.22
N LEU A 118 -0.43 -8.53 -16.25
CA LEU A 118 0.52 -7.41 -16.13
C LEU A 118 0.31 -6.35 -17.22
N MET A 119 0.06 -6.77 -18.47
CA MET A 119 -0.20 -5.87 -19.60
C MET A 119 -1.51 -5.11 -19.38
N SER A 120 -2.59 -5.82 -19.03
CA SER A 120 -3.91 -5.24 -18.77
C SER A 120 -3.90 -4.24 -17.59
N PHE A 121 -3.19 -4.57 -16.51
CA PHE A 121 -2.97 -3.64 -15.40
C PHE A 121 -2.07 -2.46 -15.81
N GLY A 122 -1.03 -2.69 -16.61
CA GLY A 122 -0.16 -1.63 -17.13
C GLY A 122 -0.93 -0.61 -17.97
N GLN A 123 -1.87 -1.08 -18.81
CA GLN A 123 -2.78 -0.20 -19.54
C GLN A 123 -3.70 0.58 -18.58
N PHE A 124 -4.27 -0.08 -17.57
CA PHE A 124 -5.07 0.59 -16.56
C PHE A 124 -4.25 1.68 -15.84
N PHE A 125 -3.00 1.41 -15.47
CA PHE A 125 -2.12 2.37 -14.82
C PHE A 125 -1.79 3.58 -15.71
N ASP A 126 -1.43 3.37 -16.98
CA ASP A 126 -1.26 4.44 -17.99
C ASP A 126 -2.46 5.39 -17.99
N HIS A 127 -3.66 4.80 -17.99
CA HIS A 127 -4.89 5.56 -18.15
C HIS A 127 -5.18 6.52 -16.98
N GLY A 128 -4.60 6.30 -15.80
CA GLY A 128 -4.69 7.25 -14.68
C GLY A 128 -3.59 8.29 -14.69
N LEU A 129 -2.48 8.02 -15.37
CA LEU A 129 -1.35 8.92 -15.43
C LEU A 129 -1.46 9.92 -16.56
N ASP A 130 -1.88 9.50 -17.75
CA ASP A 130 -1.92 10.42 -18.89
C ASP A 130 -3.05 10.21 -19.89
N PHE A 131 -3.39 11.34 -20.52
CA PHE A 131 -4.25 11.38 -21.71
C PHE A 131 -3.97 12.62 -22.56
N TYR A 132 -3.53 12.38 -23.80
CA TYR A 132 -3.45 13.42 -24.83
C TYR A 132 -4.82 13.69 -25.46
N ALA A 133 -5.44 14.84 -25.14
CA ALA A 133 -6.61 15.29 -25.87
C ALA A 133 -6.30 15.61 -27.34
N ARG A 134 -7.24 15.29 -28.24
CA ARG A 134 -7.16 15.68 -29.67
C ARG A 134 -7.41 17.18 -29.84
N GLY A 135 -6.70 17.82 -30.78
CA GLY A 135 -6.82 19.26 -31.03
C GLY A 135 -8.01 19.67 -31.92
N GLY A 136 -8.60 18.75 -32.68
CA GLY A 136 -9.58 19.08 -33.72
C GLY A 136 -8.96 19.64 -35.02
N GLY A 137 -9.55 19.29 -36.17
CA GLY A 137 -9.01 19.61 -37.51
C GLY A 137 -9.51 18.59 -38.56
N ALA A 138 -9.05 18.67 -39.81
CA ALA A 138 -9.30 17.59 -40.77
C ALA A 138 -8.66 16.31 -40.23
N ASP A 139 -9.52 15.39 -39.79
CA ASP A 139 -9.13 14.15 -39.16
C ASP A 139 -8.37 13.27 -40.14
N LEU A 140 -7.38 12.59 -39.57
CA LEU A 140 -6.49 11.60 -40.18
C LEU A 140 -5.34 12.23 -40.96
N VAL A 141 -4.12 12.05 -40.45
CA VAL A 141 -2.90 12.29 -41.22
C VAL A 141 -2.72 11.05 -42.09
N PRO A 142 -2.96 11.13 -43.42
CA PRO A 142 -2.74 9.99 -44.30
C PRO A 142 -1.25 9.70 -44.29
N ILE A 143 -0.90 8.42 -44.18
CA ILE A 143 0.49 8.02 -44.36
C ILE A 143 0.86 8.29 -45.81
N ALA A 144 1.87 9.15 -46.04
CA ALA A 144 2.31 9.48 -47.39
C ALA A 144 2.74 8.22 -48.17
N ASP A 145 2.60 8.24 -49.50
CA ASP A 145 3.05 7.15 -50.37
C ASP A 145 4.53 6.79 -50.08
N MET A 146 4.73 5.56 -49.60
CA MET A 146 6.04 5.04 -49.19
C MET A 146 6.64 4.08 -50.23
N THR A 147 5.98 3.87 -51.37
CA THR A 147 6.34 2.84 -52.37
C THR A 147 7.82 2.94 -52.78
N ASP A 148 8.30 4.16 -53.00
CA ASP A 148 9.71 4.40 -53.35
C ASP A 148 10.67 4.08 -52.20
N GLN A 149 10.27 4.32 -50.95
CA GLN A 149 11.08 4.00 -49.77
C GLN A 149 11.12 2.50 -49.49
N ILE A 150 10.02 1.76 -49.69
CA ILE A 150 9.97 0.29 -49.55
C ILE A 150 10.95 -0.37 -50.52
N ALA A 151 10.89 -0.01 -51.81
CA ALA A 151 11.78 -0.59 -52.81
C ALA A 151 13.27 -0.31 -52.50
N ALA A 152 13.56 0.90 -52.02
CA ALA A 152 14.91 1.27 -51.58
C ALA A 152 15.35 0.55 -50.30
N ALA A 153 14.44 0.33 -49.34
CA ALA A 153 14.70 -0.43 -48.12
C ALA A 153 14.97 -1.91 -48.44
N GLN A 154 14.17 -2.54 -49.31
CA GLN A 154 14.38 -3.92 -49.74
C GLN A 154 15.74 -4.10 -50.41
N ALA A 155 16.09 -3.20 -51.34
CA ALA A 155 17.38 -3.28 -52.02
C ALA A 155 18.57 -3.14 -51.06
N ARG A 156 18.46 -2.27 -50.05
CA ARG A 156 19.45 -2.13 -48.97
C ARG A 156 19.52 -3.40 -48.13
N LEU A 157 18.37 -3.93 -47.70
CA LEU A 157 18.27 -5.13 -46.89
C LEU A 157 18.92 -6.33 -47.59
N ASP A 158 18.61 -6.56 -48.87
CA ASP A 158 19.21 -7.63 -49.67
C ASP A 158 20.73 -7.51 -49.74
N ALA A 159 21.25 -6.29 -49.93
CA ALA A 159 22.69 -6.02 -49.99
C ALA A 159 23.37 -6.30 -48.65
N ILE A 160 22.80 -5.82 -47.53
CA ILE A 160 23.33 -6.01 -46.18
C ILE A 160 23.32 -7.50 -45.82
N ARG A 161 22.19 -8.19 -46.02
CA ARG A 161 22.04 -9.61 -45.67
C ARG A 161 22.98 -10.48 -46.51
N ALA A 162 23.14 -10.19 -47.81
CA ALA A 162 24.11 -10.88 -48.66
C ALA A 162 25.56 -10.66 -48.20
N ALA A 163 25.91 -9.44 -47.76
CA ALA A 163 27.26 -9.14 -47.25
C ALA A 163 27.56 -9.82 -45.91
N GLN A 164 26.54 -10.00 -45.06
CA GLN A 164 26.66 -10.61 -43.73
C GLN A 164 26.41 -12.12 -43.72
N GLY A 165 25.99 -12.71 -44.83
CA GLY A 165 25.65 -14.14 -44.92
C GLY A 165 24.35 -14.51 -44.20
N LEU A 166 23.45 -13.53 -44.00
CA LEU A 166 22.13 -13.75 -43.41
C LEU A 166 21.15 -14.31 -44.46
N PRO A 167 20.14 -15.12 -44.06
CA PRO A 167 19.08 -15.59 -44.97
C PRO A 167 18.33 -14.43 -45.62
N PRO A 168 17.86 -14.54 -46.88
CA PRO A 168 17.06 -13.51 -47.51
C PRO A 168 15.74 -13.31 -46.75
N VAL A 169 15.30 -12.06 -46.65
CA VAL A 169 14.01 -11.67 -46.06
C VAL A 169 13.35 -10.69 -47.02
N GLN A 170 12.05 -10.85 -47.23
CA GLN A 170 11.24 -9.96 -48.04
C GLN A 170 10.43 -9.06 -47.11
N ILE A 171 10.54 -7.75 -47.27
CA ILE A 171 9.61 -6.77 -46.73
C ILE A 171 8.29 -7.01 -47.45
N ASP A 172 7.22 -7.33 -46.72
CA ASP A 172 5.89 -7.50 -47.31
C ASP A 172 5.41 -6.13 -47.80
N PRO A 173 5.33 -5.88 -49.13
CA PRO A 173 4.87 -4.60 -49.65
C PRO A 173 3.35 -4.58 -49.85
N THR A 174 2.68 -5.70 -49.61
CA THR A 174 1.31 -5.98 -50.07
C THR A 174 0.28 -5.86 -48.98
N ASP A 175 0.68 -5.77 -47.71
CA ASP A 175 -0.25 -5.61 -46.59
C ASP A 175 -1.46 -6.53 -46.76
N ASN A 176 -1.18 -7.83 -46.95
CA ASN A 176 -2.10 -8.78 -47.59
C ASN A 176 -3.50 -8.82 -46.92
N LEU A 177 -3.61 -8.35 -45.68
CA LEU A 177 -4.86 -8.16 -44.95
C LEU A 177 -5.82 -7.11 -45.57
N LEU A 178 -5.31 -6.05 -46.21
CA LEU A 178 -6.11 -5.01 -46.87
C LEU A 178 -6.80 -5.53 -48.15
N GLU A 179 -6.13 -6.40 -48.91
CA GLU A 179 -6.73 -7.05 -50.09
C GLU A 179 -7.75 -8.13 -49.70
N GLU A 180 -7.55 -8.82 -48.57
CA GLU A 180 -8.47 -9.84 -48.05
C GLU A 180 -9.82 -9.30 -47.57
N LEU A 181 -9.90 -8.01 -47.20
CA LEU A 181 -11.11 -7.41 -46.65
C LEU A 181 -12.25 -7.17 -47.66
N GLN A 182 -12.03 -7.31 -48.98
CA GLN A 182 -13.01 -7.16 -50.07
C GLN A 182 -13.96 -5.93 -50.04
N ASP A 183 -13.81 -5.01 -49.10
CA ASP A 183 -14.65 -3.83 -48.87
C ASP A 183 -13.84 -2.56 -48.57
N ALA A 184 -12.51 -2.60 -48.69
CA ALA A 184 -11.72 -1.37 -48.66
C ALA A 184 -12.18 -0.46 -49.83
N PRO A 185 -12.73 0.75 -49.56
CA PRO A 185 -13.10 1.65 -50.63
C PRO A 185 -11.86 1.92 -51.49
N PRO A 186 -11.98 2.05 -52.82
CA PRO A 186 -10.83 2.34 -53.67
C PRO A 186 -10.15 3.64 -53.21
N GLY A 187 -8.92 3.54 -52.67
CA GLY A 187 -8.11 4.68 -52.25
C GLY A 187 -8.10 5.01 -50.75
N PHE A 188 -8.26 4.04 -49.85
CA PHE A 188 -7.97 4.23 -48.43
C PHE A 188 -6.48 4.00 -48.16
N ASP A 189 -5.76 5.08 -47.83
CA ASP A 189 -4.41 5.05 -47.27
C ASP A 189 -4.49 4.71 -45.77
N PHE A 190 -3.44 4.10 -45.18
CA PHE A 190 -3.34 3.93 -43.73
C PHE A 190 -3.49 5.26 -43.01
N LEU A 191 -4.20 5.22 -41.88
CA LEU A 191 -4.55 6.41 -41.13
C LEU A 191 -3.66 6.55 -39.91
N ILE A 192 -3.25 7.78 -39.61
CA ILE A 192 -2.77 8.17 -38.28
C ILE A 192 -3.83 9.08 -37.69
N GLY A 193 -4.21 8.89 -36.42
CA GLY A 193 -5.20 9.70 -35.74
C GLY A 193 -4.89 11.21 -35.75
N SER A 194 -5.80 12.05 -35.25
CA SER A 194 -5.60 13.51 -35.27
C SER A 194 -4.43 13.96 -34.36
N ARG A 195 -3.87 15.14 -34.67
CA ARG A 195 -2.89 15.82 -33.81
C ARG A 195 -3.41 16.05 -32.39
N ALA A 196 -2.48 16.08 -31.43
CA ALA A 196 -2.73 16.39 -30.04
C ALA A 196 -3.07 17.89 -29.93
N GLY A 197 -3.98 18.22 -29.03
CA GLY A 197 -4.35 19.60 -28.76
C GLY A 197 -3.16 20.41 -28.29
N ARG A 198 -3.06 21.64 -28.77
CA ARG A 198 -2.08 22.61 -28.28
C ARG A 198 -2.80 23.70 -27.52
N TYR A 199 -2.25 24.09 -26.37
CA TYR A 199 -2.91 25.01 -25.46
C TYR A 199 -2.05 26.23 -25.16
N ASP A 200 -2.73 27.35 -24.90
CA ASP A 200 -2.09 28.57 -24.43
C ASP A 200 -1.62 28.41 -22.99
N LEU A 201 -0.44 28.96 -22.67
CA LEU A 201 0.12 28.96 -21.33
C LEU A 201 0.16 30.37 -20.73
N ASN A 202 -0.06 30.45 -19.43
CA ASN A 202 0.18 31.64 -18.62
C ASN A 202 1.70 31.82 -18.37
N PRO A 203 2.15 33.02 -17.93
CA PRO A 203 3.56 33.26 -17.64
C PRO A 203 4.16 32.40 -16.52
N ASP A 204 3.34 31.80 -15.67
CA ASP A 204 3.75 30.87 -14.61
C ASP A 204 3.82 29.40 -15.07
N GLY A 205 3.56 29.14 -16.36
CA GLY A 205 3.58 27.81 -16.97
C GLY A 205 2.27 27.04 -16.85
N SER A 206 1.27 27.54 -16.12
CA SER A 206 -0.06 26.93 -16.05
C SER A 206 -0.84 27.13 -17.36
N VAL A 207 -1.79 26.25 -17.64
CA VAL A 207 -2.66 26.39 -18.83
C VAL A 207 -3.59 27.60 -18.68
N ALA A 208 -3.64 28.44 -19.71
CA ALA A 208 -4.58 29.54 -19.80
C ALA A 208 -6.01 29.00 -19.95
N ARG A 209 -6.97 29.62 -19.26
CA ARG A 209 -8.38 29.19 -19.25
C ARG A 209 -9.30 30.21 -19.94
N ASN A 210 -10.32 29.70 -20.62
CA ASN A 210 -11.42 30.48 -21.18
C ASN A 210 -12.32 31.04 -20.06
N PRO A 211 -13.23 32.00 -20.34
CA PRO A 211 -14.14 32.56 -19.34
C PRO A 211 -15.08 31.53 -18.68
N ASP A 212 -15.31 30.40 -19.34
CA ASP A 212 -16.11 29.28 -18.83
C ASP A 212 -15.30 28.31 -17.95
N GLY A 213 -13.99 28.51 -17.84
CA GLY A 213 -13.08 27.65 -17.07
C GLY A 213 -12.26 26.70 -17.94
N SER A 214 -12.72 26.38 -19.15
CA SER A 214 -12.09 25.35 -20.00
C SER A 214 -10.64 25.71 -20.40
N PRO A 215 -9.74 24.72 -20.57
CA PRO A 215 -8.42 24.94 -21.14
C PRO A 215 -8.49 25.63 -22.51
N LYS A 216 -7.71 26.70 -22.70
CA LYS A 216 -7.72 27.49 -23.92
C LYS A 216 -6.91 26.82 -25.03
N LEU A 217 -7.59 26.02 -25.83
CA LEU A 217 -7.06 25.35 -27.02
C LEU A 217 -6.70 26.36 -28.13
N ASP A 218 -5.47 26.31 -28.61
CA ASP A 218 -4.94 27.06 -29.75
C ASP A 218 -3.97 26.18 -30.56
N ASN A 219 -4.47 25.44 -31.55
CA ASN A 219 -3.61 24.58 -32.40
C ASN A 219 -2.65 25.36 -33.30
N ALA A 220 -2.83 26.67 -33.45
CA ALA A 220 -1.97 27.49 -34.32
C ALA A 220 -0.75 28.02 -33.56
N ALA A 221 -0.94 28.46 -32.31
CA ALA A 221 0.09 29.13 -31.52
C ALA A 221 0.32 28.55 -30.12
N GLY A 222 -0.55 27.66 -29.64
CA GLY A 222 -0.42 27.00 -28.35
C GLY A 222 0.87 26.18 -28.29
N THR A 223 1.57 26.22 -27.16
CA THR A 223 2.96 25.76 -27.10
C THR A 223 3.15 24.40 -26.45
N ALA A 224 2.11 23.83 -25.83
CA ALA A 224 2.21 22.56 -25.14
C ALA A 224 0.97 21.69 -25.35
N ALA A 225 1.19 20.37 -25.33
CA ALA A 225 0.14 19.40 -25.07
C ALA A 225 -0.22 19.41 -23.58
N VAL A 226 -1.46 19.09 -23.27
CA VAL A 226 -1.99 19.11 -21.91
C VAL A 226 -2.44 17.70 -21.54
N ASN A 227 -2.10 17.30 -20.33
CA ASN A 227 -2.58 16.07 -19.75
C ASN A 227 -3.96 16.30 -19.12
N ARG A 228 -4.97 15.51 -19.51
CA ARG A 228 -6.35 15.66 -19.00
C ARG A 228 -6.63 14.81 -17.75
N THR A 229 -5.72 13.91 -17.39
CA THR A 229 -5.83 13.13 -16.15
C THR A 229 -5.13 13.87 -15.02
N ALA A 230 -5.51 13.60 -13.78
CA ALA A 230 -4.72 13.96 -12.61
C ALA A 230 -3.59 12.93 -12.46
N PRO A 231 -2.33 13.27 -12.80
CA PRO A 231 -1.24 12.31 -12.99
C PRO A 231 -0.66 11.70 -11.70
N PHE A 232 -1.43 11.57 -10.63
CA PHE A 232 -0.97 10.85 -9.44
C PHE A 232 -1.40 9.39 -9.51
N VAL A 233 -0.68 8.54 -8.77
CA VAL A 233 -1.08 7.15 -8.58
C VAL A 233 -2.23 7.13 -7.56
N GLU A 234 -3.44 7.47 -8.00
CA GLU A 234 -4.56 7.80 -7.09
C GLU A 234 -5.96 7.38 -7.56
N GLN A 235 -6.04 6.35 -8.41
CA GLN A 235 -7.32 5.81 -8.89
C GLN A 235 -8.19 6.83 -9.65
N SER A 236 -7.58 7.74 -10.42
CA SER A 236 -8.31 8.65 -11.30
C SER A 236 -9.09 7.90 -12.40
N GLN A 237 -8.69 6.66 -12.70
CA GLN A 237 -9.42 5.69 -13.54
C GLN A 237 -10.77 5.27 -12.96
N THR A 238 -10.88 5.27 -11.63
CA THR A 238 -12.07 4.87 -10.87
C THR A 238 -12.90 6.08 -10.50
N TYR A 239 -12.28 7.12 -9.95
CA TYR A 239 -12.97 8.30 -9.42
C TYR A 239 -13.11 9.46 -10.42
N GLY A 240 -12.31 9.48 -11.48
CA GLY A 240 -12.21 10.58 -12.43
C GLY A 240 -11.18 11.63 -12.02
N SER A 241 -10.93 12.58 -12.91
CA SER A 241 -10.04 13.74 -12.69
C SER A 241 -10.79 15.06 -12.49
N SER A 242 -12.11 15.00 -12.29
CA SER A 242 -12.93 16.18 -11.96
C SER A 242 -14.11 15.86 -11.05
N ASP A 243 -14.48 16.84 -10.22
CA ASP A 243 -15.60 16.72 -9.30
C ASP A 243 -16.92 16.37 -10.00
N ALA A 244 -17.12 16.87 -11.23
CA ALA A 244 -18.32 16.58 -12.02
C ALA A 244 -18.43 15.10 -12.40
N VAL A 245 -17.31 14.49 -12.83
CA VAL A 245 -17.25 13.07 -13.16
C VAL A 245 -17.45 12.22 -11.90
N THR A 246 -16.70 12.51 -10.83
CA THR A 246 -16.85 11.80 -9.55
C THR A 246 -18.28 11.85 -9.03
N TYR A 247 -18.91 13.01 -9.11
CA TYR A 247 -20.32 13.19 -8.73
C TYR A 247 -21.26 12.28 -9.53
N LEU A 248 -21.07 12.18 -10.85
CA LEU A 248 -21.92 11.37 -11.72
C LEU A 248 -21.78 9.87 -11.45
N LEU A 249 -20.56 9.43 -11.13
CA LEU A 249 -20.20 8.05 -10.81
C LEU A 249 -20.69 7.59 -9.43
N ARG A 250 -20.87 8.52 -8.48
CA ARG A 250 -21.40 8.19 -7.15
C ARG A 250 -22.89 7.83 -7.20
N GLU A 251 -23.26 6.81 -6.44
CA GLU A 251 -24.64 6.38 -6.28
C GLU A 251 -25.47 7.51 -5.65
N SER A 252 -26.68 7.74 -6.17
CA SER A 252 -27.61 8.72 -5.62
C SER A 252 -28.58 8.09 -4.64
N ALA A 253 -28.77 8.76 -3.50
CA ALA A 253 -29.65 8.31 -2.43
C ALA A 253 -31.12 8.27 -2.89
N ARG A 254 -31.85 7.27 -2.42
CA ARG A 254 -33.25 7.02 -2.76
C ARG A 254 -34.14 6.95 -1.52
N ASP A 255 -35.38 7.42 -1.64
CA ASP A 255 -36.39 7.27 -0.60
C ASP A 255 -36.91 5.82 -0.51
N ALA A 256 -37.76 5.53 0.47
CA ALA A 256 -38.34 4.20 0.66
C ALA A 256 -39.21 3.70 -0.53
N HIS A 257 -39.53 4.56 -1.49
CA HIS A 257 -40.27 4.21 -2.71
C HIS A 257 -39.34 4.08 -3.94
N GLY A 258 -38.03 4.26 -3.77
CA GLY A 258 -37.02 4.20 -4.83
C GLY A 258 -36.82 5.51 -5.61
N ASN A 259 -37.45 6.62 -5.20
CA ASN A 259 -37.29 7.92 -5.85
C ASN A 259 -35.98 8.57 -5.41
N LEU A 260 -35.27 9.22 -6.33
CA LEU A 260 -34.06 9.99 -6.03
C LEU A 260 -34.36 11.14 -5.04
N ILE A 261 -33.43 11.39 -4.12
CA ILE A 261 -33.51 12.47 -3.13
C ILE A 261 -32.75 13.70 -3.66
N SER A 262 -33.44 14.83 -3.82
CA SER A 262 -32.81 16.08 -4.26
C SER A 262 -31.99 16.73 -3.15
N ASP A 263 -30.85 17.32 -3.52
CA ASP A 263 -30.00 18.13 -2.64
C ASP A 263 -30.52 19.55 -2.39
N GLY A 264 -31.60 19.96 -3.08
CA GLY A 264 -32.17 21.30 -3.02
C GLY A 264 -31.43 22.39 -3.82
N GLN A 265 -30.34 22.03 -4.51
CA GLN A 265 -29.51 22.90 -5.36
C GLN A 265 -29.58 22.55 -6.85
N GLY A 266 -30.38 21.54 -7.21
CA GLY A 266 -30.59 21.12 -8.60
C GLY A 266 -29.90 19.79 -8.93
N GLY A 267 -29.24 19.17 -7.95
CA GLY A 267 -28.73 17.81 -8.03
C GLY A 267 -29.45 16.84 -7.08
N TRP A 268 -28.75 15.74 -6.86
CA TRP A 268 -29.12 14.58 -6.05
C TRP A 268 -28.15 14.39 -4.89
N VAL A 269 -28.67 13.99 -3.74
CA VAL A 269 -27.85 13.55 -2.60
C VAL A 269 -27.09 12.28 -3.01
N LYS A 270 -25.78 12.24 -2.75
CA LYS A 270 -24.90 11.11 -3.08
C LYS A 270 -24.63 10.27 -1.84
N THR A 271 -24.58 8.96 -2.01
CA THR A 271 -24.21 8.01 -0.95
C THR A 271 -22.69 7.85 -0.87
N TYR A 272 -22.23 7.06 0.08
CA TYR A 272 -20.81 6.70 0.23
C TYR A 272 -20.30 5.74 -0.86
N ARG A 273 -21.17 5.25 -1.77
CA ARG A 273 -20.84 4.25 -2.78
C ARG A 273 -20.60 4.86 -4.16
N LEU A 274 -19.77 4.19 -4.94
CA LEU A 274 -19.83 4.25 -6.41
C LEU A 274 -21.07 3.49 -6.89
N LEU A 275 -21.64 3.96 -8.00
CA LEU A 275 -22.82 3.36 -8.61
C LEU A 275 -22.50 1.99 -9.21
N ASP A 276 -23.12 0.94 -8.67
CA ASP A 276 -23.08 -0.38 -9.28
C ASP A 276 -24.04 -0.49 -10.47
N GLY A 277 -23.57 -1.15 -11.52
CA GLY A 277 -24.39 -1.70 -12.60
C GLY A 277 -24.96 -3.08 -12.27
N ALA A 278 -25.18 -3.89 -13.31
CA ALA A 278 -25.63 -5.27 -13.15
C ALA A 278 -24.60 -6.11 -12.37
N SER A 279 -25.06 -7.01 -11.50
CA SER A 279 -24.14 -7.85 -10.72
C SER A 279 -23.54 -9.00 -11.53
N GLU A 280 -22.28 -9.32 -11.26
CA GLU A 280 -21.54 -10.49 -11.74
C GLU A 280 -21.43 -11.52 -10.63
N VAL A 281 -21.55 -12.81 -10.92
CA VAL A 281 -21.39 -13.90 -9.94
C VAL A 281 -20.04 -14.55 -10.16
N GLY A 282 -19.18 -14.49 -9.15
CA GLY A 282 -17.85 -15.10 -9.18
C GLY A 282 -17.87 -16.63 -9.01
N PRO A 283 -16.72 -17.31 -9.15
CA PRO A 283 -16.58 -18.75 -8.90
C PRO A 283 -16.99 -19.18 -7.49
N ASP A 284 -16.81 -18.31 -6.50
CA ASP A 284 -17.28 -18.48 -5.12
C ASP A 284 -18.82 -18.43 -4.95
N GLY A 285 -19.56 -18.14 -6.02
CA GLY A 285 -21.02 -18.05 -6.04
C GLY A 285 -21.56 -16.72 -5.48
N ILE A 286 -20.71 -15.72 -5.24
CA ILE A 286 -21.10 -14.45 -4.65
C ILE A 286 -21.32 -13.41 -5.74
N ALA A 287 -22.52 -12.81 -5.73
CA ALA A 287 -22.87 -11.73 -6.64
C ALA A 287 -22.21 -10.42 -6.19
N ARG A 288 -21.44 -9.76 -7.07
CA ARG A 288 -20.73 -8.50 -6.88
C ARG A 288 -21.23 -7.43 -7.85
N GLY A 289 -21.28 -6.17 -7.44
CA GLY A 289 -21.66 -5.07 -8.34
C GLY A 289 -20.63 -4.91 -9.45
N ASN A 290 -21.06 -4.68 -10.69
CA ASN A 290 -20.16 -4.40 -11.81
C ASN A 290 -20.17 -2.89 -12.12
N LEU A 291 -19.31 -2.46 -13.04
CA LEU A 291 -19.30 -1.08 -13.52
C LEU A 291 -20.69 -0.67 -14.02
N ALA A 292 -21.09 0.57 -13.73
CA ALA A 292 -22.33 1.14 -14.23
C ALA A 292 -22.24 1.37 -15.76
N THR A 293 -23.29 0.98 -16.48
CA THR A 293 -23.44 1.33 -17.89
C THR A 293 -23.88 2.78 -18.04
N TYR A 294 -23.78 3.34 -19.25
CA TYR A 294 -24.29 4.67 -19.54
C TYR A 294 -25.79 4.80 -19.18
N LYS A 295 -26.57 3.75 -19.46
CA LYS A 295 -27.97 3.67 -19.02
C LYS A 295 -28.11 3.86 -17.51
N ASP A 296 -27.31 3.16 -16.71
CA ASP A 296 -27.38 3.18 -15.25
C ASP A 296 -27.05 4.57 -14.71
N VAL A 297 -25.99 5.20 -15.23
CA VAL A 297 -25.59 6.55 -14.81
C VAL A 297 -26.65 7.59 -15.15
N LEU A 298 -27.30 7.50 -16.32
CA LEU A 298 -28.41 8.39 -16.67
C LEU A 298 -29.60 8.24 -15.69
N VAL A 299 -29.95 7.00 -15.32
CA VAL A 299 -31.03 6.72 -14.37
C VAL A 299 -30.68 7.18 -12.95
N ASN A 300 -29.42 7.01 -12.55
CA ASN A 300 -28.89 7.49 -11.28
C ASN A 300 -28.97 9.03 -11.16
N ASN A 301 -28.87 9.73 -12.29
CA ASN A 301 -28.86 11.19 -12.34
C ASN A 301 -30.16 11.82 -12.86
N GLY A 302 -31.26 11.06 -12.88
CA GLY A 302 -32.62 11.61 -12.99
C GLY A 302 -33.38 11.32 -14.28
N VAL A 303 -32.77 10.61 -15.24
CA VAL A 303 -33.48 10.14 -16.44
C VAL A 303 -34.41 8.98 -16.08
N SER A 304 -35.64 9.00 -16.60
CA SER A 304 -36.63 7.95 -16.31
C SER A 304 -36.27 6.63 -17.00
N LEU A 305 -36.05 5.56 -16.22
CA LEU A 305 -35.83 4.21 -16.74
C LEU A 305 -36.95 3.77 -17.69
N SER A 306 -38.21 4.00 -17.31
CA SER A 306 -39.36 3.67 -18.16
C SER A 306 -39.39 4.43 -19.49
N ALA A 307 -38.81 5.64 -19.53
CA ALA A 307 -38.71 6.42 -20.77
C ALA A 307 -37.59 5.87 -21.66
N ILE A 308 -36.43 5.53 -21.10
CA ILE A 308 -35.33 4.87 -21.83
C ILE A 308 -35.81 3.53 -22.42
N ASP A 309 -36.43 2.68 -21.60
CA ASP A 309 -36.94 1.37 -22.05
C ASP A 309 -38.01 1.53 -23.13
N GLY A 310 -38.85 2.58 -23.04
CA GLY A 310 -39.82 2.93 -24.06
C GLY A 310 -39.19 3.31 -25.40
N LEU A 311 -38.08 4.08 -25.38
CA LEU A 311 -37.32 4.42 -26.60
C LEU A 311 -36.66 3.17 -27.20
N LEU A 312 -35.99 2.36 -26.37
CA LEU A 312 -35.34 1.12 -26.81
C LEU A 312 -36.35 0.16 -27.46
N ALA A 313 -37.53 -0.01 -26.86
CA ALA A 313 -38.60 -0.83 -27.44
C ALA A 313 -39.10 -0.29 -28.79
N GLN A 314 -39.21 1.03 -28.96
CA GLN A 314 -39.62 1.64 -30.22
C GLN A 314 -38.58 1.48 -31.33
N VAL A 315 -37.29 1.59 -30.98
CA VAL A 315 -36.15 1.32 -31.87
C VAL A 315 -36.15 -0.15 -32.30
N GLN A 316 -36.27 -1.07 -31.34
CA GLN A 316 -36.32 -2.51 -31.60
C GLN A 316 -37.51 -2.90 -32.50
N GLN A 317 -38.66 -2.21 -32.36
CA GLN A 317 -39.84 -2.40 -33.21
C GLN A 317 -39.73 -1.70 -34.59
N GLY A 318 -38.66 -0.94 -34.84
CA GLY A 318 -38.47 -0.17 -36.09
C GLY A 318 -39.43 1.02 -36.24
N THR A 319 -40.08 1.44 -35.15
CA THR A 319 -41.03 2.57 -35.14
C THR A 319 -40.34 3.92 -34.93
N LEU A 320 -39.09 3.90 -34.47
CA LEU A 320 -38.23 5.06 -34.26
C LEU A 320 -36.81 4.73 -34.74
N SER A 321 -36.12 5.67 -35.36
CA SER A 321 -34.70 5.48 -35.72
C SER A 321 -33.78 5.67 -34.51
N ASN A 322 -32.56 5.13 -34.54
CA ASN A 322 -31.56 5.34 -33.48
C ASN A 322 -31.30 6.84 -33.24
N GLY A 323 -31.13 7.62 -34.31
CA GLY A 323 -30.89 9.07 -34.23
C GLY A 323 -32.08 9.83 -33.64
N ASP A 324 -33.30 9.51 -34.06
CA ASP A 324 -34.50 10.17 -33.50
C ASP A 324 -34.71 9.80 -32.02
N ALA A 325 -34.41 8.56 -31.64
CA ALA A 325 -34.47 8.11 -30.25
C ALA A 325 -33.42 8.81 -29.39
N TRP A 326 -32.20 8.95 -29.87
CA TRP A 326 -31.14 9.72 -29.21
C TRP A 326 -31.51 11.18 -29.04
N ALA A 327 -32.05 11.84 -30.08
CA ALA A 327 -32.50 13.21 -29.99
C ALA A 327 -33.61 13.40 -28.93
N GLN A 328 -34.53 12.42 -28.80
CA GLN A 328 -35.54 12.43 -27.74
C GLN A 328 -34.92 12.23 -26.36
N LEU A 329 -33.94 11.33 -26.23
CA LEU A 329 -33.21 11.08 -24.98
C LEU A 329 -32.46 12.33 -24.50
N LYS A 330 -31.74 13.02 -25.39
CA LYS A 330 -31.05 14.29 -25.10
C LYS A 330 -31.98 15.40 -24.63
N GLY A 331 -33.26 15.34 -25.01
CA GLY A 331 -34.29 16.29 -24.56
C GLY A 331 -34.88 15.99 -23.18
N MET A 332 -34.52 14.87 -22.55
CA MET A 332 -35.05 14.48 -21.25
C MET A 332 -34.40 15.30 -20.13
N ALA A 333 -35.20 15.64 -19.11
CA ALA A 333 -34.67 16.26 -17.91
C ALA A 333 -33.72 15.28 -17.19
N GLY A 334 -32.57 15.78 -16.72
CA GLY A 334 -31.54 14.97 -16.08
C GLY A 334 -30.62 14.23 -17.06
N PHE A 335 -30.81 14.39 -18.38
CA PHE A 335 -29.86 13.85 -19.35
C PHE A 335 -28.48 14.50 -19.17
N VAL A 336 -27.44 13.67 -19.18
CA VAL A 336 -26.04 14.09 -19.11
C VAL A 336 -25.37 13.68 -20.42
N ASP A 337 -24.86 14.66 -21.15
CA ASP A 337 -24.03 14.41 -22.33
C ASP A 337 -22.60 14.17 -21.85
N PHE A 338 -22.16 12.92 -21.92
CA PHE A 338 -20.83 12.58 -21.43
C PHE A 338 -19.70 13.14 -22.32
N ASN A 339 -20.01 13.58 -23.54
CA ASN A 339 -19.06 14.30 -24.37
C ASN A 339 -18.76 15.72 -23.88
N ASP A 340 -19.56 16.25 -22.95
CA ASP A 340 -19.44 17.59 -22.38
C ASP A 340 -20.07 17.60 -20.98
N VAL A 341 -19.35 17.03 -20.00
CA VAL A 341 -19.82 16.96 -18.60
C VAL A 341 -19.54 18.26 -17.82
N GLY A 342 -19.01 19.28 -18.48
CA GLY A 342 -18.62 20.56 -17.89
C GLY A 342 -17.42 21.17 -18.61
N PRO A 343 -17.00 22.38 -18.21
CA PRO A 343 -15.96 23.13 -18.89
C PRO A 343 -14.61 22.41 -18.96
N ASP A 344 -14.36 21.46 -18.04
CA ASP A 344 -13.04 20.89 -17.87
C ASP A 344 -12.91 19.47 -18.42
N HIS A 345 -13.99 18.67 -18.54
CA HIS A 345 -13.85 17.23 -18.86
C HIS A 345 -14.96 16.68 -19.75
N SER A 346 -14.61 15.61 -20.46
CA SER A 346 -15.50 14.80 -21.30
C SER A 346 -15.17 13.32 -21.06
N ILE A 347 -16.17 12.50 -20.76
CA ILE A 347 -16.05 11.05 -20.83
C ILE A 347 -16.46 10.64 -22.25
N LEU A 348 -15.46 10.43 -23.10
CA LEU A 348 -15.70 10.05 -24.49
C LEU A 348 -16.10 8.57 -24.53
N LEU A 349 -17.36 8.30 -24.83
CA LEU A 349 -17.83 6.97 -25.19
C LEU A 349 -17.39 6.67 -26.64
N GLY A 350 -16.09 6.58 -26.87
CA GLY A 350 -15.51 6.59 -28.21
C GLY A 350 -15.55 7.96 -28.90
N ASP A 351 -14.75 8.12 -29.95
CA ASP A 351 -14.57 9.40 -30.65
C ASP A 351 -15.66 9.65 -31.70
N LYS A 352 -16.40 10.75 -31.57
CA LYS A 352 -17.32 11.23 -32.62
C LYS A 352 -16.69 11.19 -34.02
N ASN A 353 -15.41 11.54 -34.19
CA ASN A 353 -14.81 11.69 -35.51
C ASN A 353 -14.49 10.37 -36.23
N ASP A 354 -14.52 9.22 -35.55
CA ASP A 354 -14.36 7.90 -36.17
C ASP A 354 -15.74 7.29 -36.44
N GLY A 355 -16.34 7.68 -37.57
CA GLY A 355 -17.67 7.22 -37.97
C GLY A 355 -17.80 5.73 -38.27
N LEU A 356 -16.76 4.91 -38.09
CA LEU A 356 -16.81 3.45 -38.26
C LEU A 356 -16.56 2.70 -36.95
N ALA A 357 -15.62 3.15 -36.10
CA ALA A 357 -15.25 2.44 -34.88
C ALA A 357 -15.91 2.99 -33.59
N SER A 358 -16.40 4.23 -33.59
CA SER A 358 -17.01 4.83 -32.40
C SER A 358 -18.51 4.59 -32.33
N PRO A 359 -19.10 4.40 -31.13
CA PRO A 359 -20.55 4.32 -30.97
C PRO A 359 -21.24 5.66 -31.23
N LEU A 360 -20.49 6.77 -31.27
CA LEU A 360 -20.96 8.08 -31.73
C LEU A 360 -20.32 8.45 -33.08
N GLY A 361 -21.13 8.93 -34.03
CA GLY A 361 -20.65 9.49 -35.29
C GLY A 361 -20.19 10.96 -35.17
N PRO A 362 -19.65 11.55 -36.26
CA PRO A 362 -18.97 12.87 -36.22
C PRO A 362 -19.88 14.03 -35.85
N ASP A 363 -21.18 13.84 -35.97
CA ASP A 363 -22.23 14.79 -35.62
C ASP A 363 -22.77 14.61 -34.18
N GLY A 364 -22.17 13.69 -33.40
CA GLY A 364 -22.61 13.35 -32.03
C GLY A 364 -23.95 12.61 -31.98
N GLN A 365 -24.37 12.01 -33.10
CA GLN A 365 -25.49 11.06 -33.15
C GLN A 365 -24.95 9.63 -33.01
N PRO A 366 -25.79 8.64 -32.63
CA PRO A 366 -25.37 7.25 -32.63
C PRO A 366 -24.89 6.87 -34.02
N ASN A 367 -23.73 6.23 -34.08
CA ASN A 367 -23.19 5.73 -35.33
C ASN A 367 -24.18 4.74 -35.96
N ALA A 368 -24.31 4.73 -37.29
CA ALA A 368 -25.20 3.82 -38.00
C ALA A 368 -24.88 2.33 -37.77
N THR A 369 -23.63 2.00 -37.39
CA THR A 369 -23.20 0.64 -37.02
C THR A 369 -23.57 0.24 -35.60
N PHE A 370 -23.91 1.20 -34.73
CA PHE A 370 -24.28 0.97 -33.34
C PHE A 370 -25.76 1.27 -33.10
N THR A 371 -26.45 0.41 -32.37
CA THR A 371 -27.81 0.71 -31.92
C THR A 371 -27.80 1.61 -30.69
N LEU A 372 -28.91 2.28 -30.41
CA LEU A 372 -29.07 3.02 -29.15
C LEU A 372 -28.88 2.09 -27.93
N GLY A 373 -29.25 0.81 -28.06
CA GLY A 373 -29.03 -0.18 -27.01
C GLY A 373 -27.53 -0.42 -26.76
N ASP A 374 -26.76 -0.59 -27.84
CA ASP A 374 -25.31 -0.81 -27.75
C ASP A 374 -24.62 0.40 -27.12
N LEU A 375 -24.93 1.62 -27.57
CA LEU A 375 -24.40 2.85 -26.98
C LEU A 375 -24.68 2.96 -25.48
N LEU A 376 -25.88 2.59 -25.04
CA LEU A 376 -26.28 2.66 -23.64
C LEU A 376 -25.68 1.54 -22.78
N SER A 377 -25.08 0.52 -23.39
CA SER A 377 -24.44 -0.61 -22.70
C SER A 377 -22.96 -0.38 -22.35
N TYR A 378 -22.33 0.66 -22.89
CA TYR A 378 -20.94 1.01 -22.54
C TYR A 378 -20.82 1.35 -21.06
N TYR A 379 -19.76 0.85 -20.43
CA TYR A 379 -19.43 1.15 -19.04
C TYR A 379 -18.91 2.58 -18.90
N ILE A 380 -19.25 3.23 -17.79
CA ILE A 380 -18.77 4.56 -17.43
C ILE A 380 -17.88 4.42 -16.19
N ALA A 381 -16.63 4.87 -16.31
CA ALA A 381 -15.66 4.92 -15.23
C ALA A 381 -15.05 6.33 -15.13
N GLY A 382 -14.09 6.50 -14.20
CA GLY A 382 -13.34 7.74 -14.05
C GLY A 382 -12.49 8.08 -15.28
N ASP A 383 -11.96 7.07 -15.96
CA ASP A 383 -11.31 7.17 -17.26
C ASP A 383 -12.24 6.76 -18.41
N HIS A 384 -12.09 7.42 -19.55
CA HIS A 384 -12.98 7.25 -20.71
C HIS A 384 -12.64 6.04 -21.61
N ARG A 385 -11.47 5.42 -21.44
CA ARG A 385 -10.97 4.31 -22.25
C ARG A 385 -11.33 2.96 -21.61
N ALA A 386 -12.10 2.94 -20.52
CA ALA A 386 -12.47 1.72 -19.79
C ALA A 386 -13.10 0.60 -20.64
N ASN A 387 -13.63 0.92 -21.84
CA ASN A 387 -14.22 -0.05 -22.76
C ASN A 387 -13.31 -0.40 -23.96
N GLU A 388 -12.07 0.12 -24.02
CA GLU A 388 -11.18 -0.07 -25.18
C GLU A 388 -11.01 -1.55 -25.52
N ASN A 389 -10.86 -2.40 -24.51
CA ASN A 389 -10.97 -3.86 -24.62
C ASN A 389 -11.55 -4.45 -23.33
N VAL A 390 -12.04 -5.69 -23.40
CA VAL A 390 -12.70 -6.37 -22.27
C VAL A 390 -11.77 -6.65 -21.09
N ALA A 391 -10.47 -6.84 -21.30
CA ALA A 391 -9.52 -7.09 -20.24
C ALA A 391 -9.27 -5.84 -19.39
N LEU A 392 -9.14 -4.68 -20.03
CA LEU A 392 -9.10 -3.40 -19.34
C LEU A 392 -10.39 -3.17 -18.52
N THR A 393 -11.57 -3.48 -19.07
CA THR A 393 -12.84 -3.41 -18.33
C THR A 393 -12.83 -4.28 -17.07
N ALA A 394 -12.21 -5.46 -17.11
CA ALA A 394 -12.08 -6.34 -15.96
C ALA A 394 -11.26 -5.71 -14.82
N VAL A 395 -10.13 -5.05 -15.15
CA VAL A 395 -9.30 -4.35 -14.14
C VAL A 395 -10.08 -3.19 -13.51
N HIS A 396 -10.81 -2.41 -14.32
CA HIS A 396 -11.70 -1.36 -13.79
C HIS A 396 -12.75 -1.91 -12.83
N ALA A 397 -13.32 -3.09 -13.12
CA ALA A 397 -14.33 -3.69 -12.25
C ALA A 397 -13.75 -4.11 -10.89
N VAL A 398 -12.50 -4.61 -10.83
CA VAL A 398 -11.81 -4.93 -9.58
C VAL A 398 -11.69 -3.68 -8.69
N TRP A 399 -11.14 -2.59 -9.21
CA TRP A 399 -10.97 -1.36 -8.43
C TRP A 399 -12.30 -0.65 -8.12
N HIS A 400 -13.30 -0.71 -9.01
CA HIS A 400 -14.64 -0.21 -8.66
C HIS A 400 -15.25 -0.96 -7.46
N ARG A 401 -15.14 -2.29 -7.46
CA ARG A 401 -15.65 -3.14 -6.37
C ARG A 401 -14.88 -2.90 -5.08
N GLU A 402 -13.56 -2.70 -5.17
CA GLU A 402 -12.73 -2.42 -4.02
C GLU A 402 -13.12 -1.11 -3.32
N ALA A 403 -13.40 -0.05 -4.09
CA ALA A 403 -13.88 1.22 -3.53
C ALA A 403 -15.17 1.02 -2.71
N ASN A 404 -16.10 0.23 -3.25
CA ASN A 404 -17.36 -0.07 -2.57
C ASN A 404 -17.17 -1.02 -1.38
N PHE A 405 -16.24 -1.98 -1.46
CA PHE A 405 -15.89 -2.88 -0.37
C PHE A 405 -15.39 -2.09 0.85
N GLN A 406 -14.40 -1.21 0.67
CA GLN A 406 -13.87 -0.38 1.74
C GLN A 406 -14.93 0.56 2.34
N ALA A 407 -15.75 1.19 1.49
CA ALA A 407 -16.81 2.08 1.95
C ALA A 407 -17.90 1.33 2.75
N GLU A 408 -18.25 0.10 2.34
CA GLU A 408 -19.20 -0.75 3.06
C GLU A 408 -18.65 -1.19 4.44
N LEU A 409 -17.37 -1.53 4.54
CA LEU A 409 -16.72 -1.87 5.81
C LEU A 409 -16.74 -0.69 6.79
N ILE A 410 -16.29 0.49 6.34
CA ILE A 410 -16.27 1.70 7.18
C ILE A 410 -17.70 2.08 7.61
N HIS A 411 -18.67 2.06 6.70
CA HIS A 411 -20.05 2.41 7.03
C HIS A 411 -20.68 1.42 8.02
N ALA A 412 -20.32 0.14 7.94
CA ALA A 412 -20.82 -0.88 8.87
C ALA A 412 -20.28 -0.66 10.29
N ALA A 413 -19.01 -0.26 10.42
CA ALA A 413 -18.39 0.07 11.70
C ALA A 413 -18.85 1.43 12.25
N HIS A 414 -19.02 2.43 11.38
CA HIS A 414 -19.34 3.82 11.72
C HIS A 414 -20.58 4.36 10.99
N PRO A 415 -21.79 3.85 11.29
CA PRO A 415 -23.03 4.29 10.66
C PRO A 415 -23.41 5.75 11.00
N GLU A 416 -22.76 6.37 11.98
CA GLU A 416 -22.92 7.77 12.35
C GLU A 416 -22.12 8.76 11.49
N TRP A 417 -21.13 8.29 10.72
CA TRP A 417 -20.38 9.14 9.80
C TRP A 417 -21.25 9.58 8.61
N THR A 418 -20.93 10.74 8.05
CA THR A 418 -21.59 11.21 6.84
C THR A 418 -21.15 10.40 5.62
N ASP A 419 -22.01 10.32 4.60
CA ASP A 419 -21.69 9.61 3.35
C ASP A 419 -20.40 10.10 2.69
N ASP A 420 -20.09 11.41 2.80
CA ASP A 420 -18.84 11.98 2.28
C ASP A 420 -17.62 11.58 3.13
N GLN A 421 -17.76 11.50 4.46
CA GLN A 421 -16.66 11.04 5.33
C GLN A 421 -16.29 9.58 5.03
N VAL A 422 -17.29 8.72 4.87
CA VAL A 422 -17.08 7.31 4.50
C VAL A 422 -16.44 7.21 3.12
N PHE A 423 -16.96 7.93 2.12
CA PHE A 423 -16.43 7.91 0.75
C PHE A 423 -14.96 8.33 0.68
N GLU A 424 -14.60 9.45 1.33
CA GLU A 424 -13.22 9.95 1.29
C GLU A 424 -12.27 9.07 2.12
N ALA A 425 -12.71 8.53 3.26
CA ALA A 425 -11.90 7.59 4.05
C ALA A 425 -11.63 6.29 3.28
N ALA A 426 -12.65 5.71 2.64
CA ALA A 426 -12.50 4.52 1.80
C ALA A 426 -11.54 4.77 0.62
N LYS A 427 -11.63 5.94 0.00
CA LYS A 427 -10.73 6.36 -1.07
C LYS A 427 -9.28 6.48 -0.61
N VAL A 428 -9.02 6.93 0.63
CA VAL A 428 -7.66 6.98 1.19
C VAL A 428 -7.06 5.58 1.29
N ILE A 429 -7.81 4.60 1.83
CA ILE A 429 -7.36 3.21 1.94
C ILE A 429 -7.11 2.63 0.55
N GLN A 430 -8.08 2.74 -0.36
CA GLN A 430 -7.93 2.20 -1.72
C GLN A 430 -6.74 2.82 -2.47
N ASN A 431 -6.52 4.13 -2.32
CA ASN A 431 -5.38 4.80 -2.95
C ASN A 431 -4.07 4.29 -2.39
N ALA A 432 -4.00 3.99 -1.09
CA ALA A 432 -2.81 3.42 -0.47
C ALA A 432 -2.55 1.99 -0.96
N GLU A 433 -3.58 1.14 -1.03
CA GLU A 433 -3.49 -0.20 -1.64
C GLU A 433 -3.01 -0.12 -3.09
N TYR A 434 -3.60 0.76 -3.91
CA TYR A 434 -3.21 0.93 -5.30
C TYR A 434 -1.78 1.42 -5.46
N GLN A 435 -1.36 2.39 -4.66
CA GLN A 435 0.03 2.86 -4.68
C GLN A 435 1.00 1.75 -4.31
N ARG A 436 0.70 0.99 -3.25
CA ARG A 436 1.53 -0.16 -2.86
C ARG A 436 1.63 -1.18 -3.99
N VAL A 437 0.51 -1.61 -4.58
CA VAL A 437 0.50 -2.53 -5.74
C VAL A 437 1.37 -2.00 -6.89
N VAL A 438 1.24 -0.71 -7.21
CA VAL A 438 2.02 -0.08 -8.28
C VAL A 438 3.52 -0.14 -8.00
N PHE A 439 3.96 0.25 -6.81
CA PHE A 439 5.38 0.46 -6.52
C PHE A 439 6.11 -0.80 -6.02
N THR A 440 5.38 -1.78 -5.48
CA THR A 440 5.97 -3.02 -4.93
C THR A 440 5.77 -4.25 -5.80
N GLU A 441 4.72 -4.30 -6.63
CA GLU A 441 4.44 -5.49 -7.45
C GLU A 441 4.56 -5.18 -8.94
N PHE A 442 3.84 -4.16 -9.42
CA PHE A 442 3.81 -3.82 -10.84
C PHE A 442 5.15 -3.25 -11.34
N ALA A 443 5.72 -2.28 -10.63
CA ALA A 443 7.01 -1.68 -11.00
C ALA A 443 8.14 -2.71 -10.97
N GLU A 444 8.10 -3.64 -10.01
CA GLU A 444 9.05 -4.76 -9.91
C GLU A 444 8.88 -5.72 -11.07
N ALA A 445 7.64 -6.10 -11.41
CA ALA A 445 7.36 -6.97 -12.54
C ALA A 445 7.80 -6.36 -13.89
N MET A 446 7.74 -5.03 -14.05
CA MET A 446 8.15 -4.35 -15.28
C MET A 446 9.66 -4.07 -15.35
N SER A 447 10.25 -3.55 -14.27
CA SER A 447 11.58 -2.92 -14.28
C SER A 447 12.56 -3.45 -13.24
N GLY A 448 12.12 -4.38 -12.38
CA GLY A 448 12.78 -4.67 -11.11
C GLY A 448 12.53 -3.59 -10.04
N PRO A 449 13.06 -3.78 -8.83
CA PRO A 449 12.82 -2.86 -7.72
C PRO A 449 13.34 -1.46 -8.03
N ILE A 450 12.53 -0.46 -7.69
CA ILE A 450 12.94 0.94 -7.74
C ILE A 450 14.06 1.14 -6.71
N PRO A 451 15.23 1.67 -7.10
CA PRO A 451 16.37 1.71 -6.19
C PRO A 451 16.12 2.62 -4.98
N GLY A 452 16.42 2.13 -3.76
CA GLY A 452 16.35 2.91 -2.53
C GLY A 452 15.53 2.21 -1.44
N PRO A 453 15.54 2.74 -0.19
CA PRO A 453 14.62 2.27 0.84
C PRO A 453 13.18 2.55 0.44
N SER A 454 12.21 1.81 0.98
CA SER A 454 10.79 2.05 0.74
C SER A 454 10.49 2.23 -0.75
N HIS A 455 10.94 1.27 -1.58
CA HIS A 455 10.83 1.27 -3.06
C HIS A 455 11.16 2.62 -3.73
N GLY A 456 12.25 3.24 -3.26
CA GLY A 456 12.78 4.50 -3.80
C GLY A 456 12.35 5.76 -3.07
N PHE A 457 11.38 5.67 -2.15
CA PHE A 457 10.86 6.84 -1.45
C PHE A 457 11.78 7.31 -0.31
N SER A 458 12.23 8.55 -0.41
CA SER A 458 13.08 9.26 0.55
C SER A 458 12.34 10.38 1.31
N GLY A 459 11.06 10.60 0.99
CA GLY A 459 10.19 11.57 1.66
C GLY A 459 9.72 12.70 0.74
N TYR A 460 8.51 13.21 0.99
CA TYR A 460 7.91 14.25 0.14
C TYR A 460 8.81 15.49 -0.01
N ASN A 461 9.12 15.86 -1.27
CA ASN A 461 9.87 17.05 -1.63
C ASN A 461 9.05 18.02 -2.50
N PRO A 462 8.69 19.21 -1.98
CA PRO A 462 7.91 20.21 -2.71
C PRO A 462 8.67 20.88 -3.88
N ASN A 463 9.95 20.54 -4.12
CA ASN A 463 10.71 20.98 -5.29
C ASN A 463 10.68 19.99 -6.46
N VAL A 464 10.17 18.78 -6.26
CA VAL A 464 9.97 17.80 -7.34
C VAL A 464 8.63 18.09 -8.03
N ASN A 465 8.62 18.09 -9.36
CA ASN A 465 7.40 18.19 -10.15
C ASN A 465 6.94 16.78 -10.56
N PRO A 466 5.82 16.28 -10.02
CA PRO A 466 5.33 14.92 -10.27
C PRO A 466 4.66 14.75 -11.64
N ALA A 467 4.40 15.85 -12.38
CA ALA A 467 3.74 15.78 -13.68
C ALA A 467 4.38 14.78 -14.66
N ILE A 468 3.58 14.14 -15.50
CA ILE A 468 4.06 13.18 -16.49
C ILE A 468 4.89 13.87 -17.57
N SER A 469 6.00 13.26 -17.97
CA SER A 469 6.82 13.76 -19.08
C SER A 469 6.29 13.30 -20.44
N ASP A 470 6.49 14.12 -21.47
CA ASP A 470 6.15 13.73 -22.85
C ASP A 470 6.93 12.48 -23.28
N GLU A 471 8.17 12.30 -22.84
CA GLU A 471 8.97 11.12 -23.17
C GLU A 471 8.42 9.84 -22.54
N PHE A 472 7.81 9.94 -21.35
CA PHE A 472 7.12 8.84 -20.70
C PHE A 472 5.84 8.48 -21.46
N ALA A 473 4.88 9.41 -21.57
CA ALA A 473 3.56 9.16 -22.18
C ALA A 473 3.60 8.95 -23.71
N GLY A 474 4.44 9.72 -24.40
CA GLY A 474 4.52 9.73 -25.86
C GLY A 474 5.44 8.67 -26.46
N ALA A 475 6.30 8.02 -25.67
CA ALA A 475 7.21 6.99 -26.16
C ALA A 475 7.36 5.81 -25.21
N MET A 476 7.88 5.99 -24.00
CA MET A 476 8.26 4.86 -23.15
C MET A 476 7.06 4.02 -22.71
N TYR A 477 6.01 4.62 -22.17
CA TYR A 477 4.89 3.88 -21.58
C TYR A 477 4.03 3.12 -22.60
N ARG A 478 4.20 3.46 -23.87
CA ARG A 478 3.64 2.72 -25.02
C ARG A 478 4.30 1.36 -25.24
N VAL A 479 5.30 1.01 -24.42
CA VAL A 479 5.88 -0.32 -24.34
C VAL A 479 4.82 -1.41 -24.18
N GLY A 480 3.70 -1.12 -23.49
CA GLY A 480 2.59 -2.05 -23.31
C GLY A 480 2.02 -2.58 -24.64
N HIS A 481 2.09 -1.79 -25.73
CA HIS A 481 1.64 -2.26 -27.05
C HIS A 481 2.46 -3.45 -27.59
N SER A 482 3.70 -3.63 -27.14
CA SER A 482 4.53 -4.78 -27.48
C SER A 482 4.21 -6.03 -26.66
N MET A 483 3.45 -5.90 -25.57
CA MET A 483 3.11 -7.01 -24.67
C MET A 483 1.81 -7.72 -25.06
N ILE A 484 1.01 -7.11 -25.95
CA ILE A 484 -0.33 -7.57 -26.31
C ILE A 484 -0.27 -8.86 -27.13
N ASN A 485 -1.13 -9.84 -26.79
CA ASN A 485 -1.31 -11.08 -27.54
C ASN A 485 -2.33 -10.92 -28.69
N GLU A 486 -2.27 -11.83 -29.69
CA GLU A 486 -3.27 -11.91 -30.78
C GLU A 486 -4.68 -12.30 -30.27
N THR A 487 -4.73 -12.92 -29.09
CA THR A 487 -5.96 -13.40 -28.44
C THR A 487 -6.01 -12.97 -26.97
N ILE A 488 -7.23 -12.89 -26.42
CA ILE A 488 -7.48 -12.72 -24.99
C ILE A 488 -7.94 -14.07 -24.42
N PRO A 489 -7.20 -14.65 -23.45
CA PRO A 489 -7.60 -15.84 -22.74
C PRO A 489 -8.67 -15.54 -21.67
N PHE A 490 -9.56 -16.50 -21.42
CA PHE A 490 -10.53 -16.46 -20.32
C PHE A 490 -10.84 -17.87 -19.82
N LYS A 491 -11.23 -18.02 -18.55
CA LYS A 491 -11.75 -19.27 -17.98
C LYS A 491 -13.26 -19.36 -18.22
N ASP A 492 -13.73 -20.45 -18.82
CA ASP A 492 -15.17 -20.72 -18.98
C ASP A 492 -15.82 -21.20 -17.67
N GLU A 493 -17.15 -21.40 -17.68
CA GLU A 493 -17.92 -21.88 -16.49
C GLU A 493 -17.44 -23.24 -15.96
N ASP A 494 -16.78 -24.06 -16.80
CA ASP A 494 -16.23 -25.35 -16.43
C ASP A 494 -14.76 -25.25 -15.95
N GLY A 495 -14.20 -24.03 -15.90
CA GLY A 495 -12.81 -23.74 -15.49
C GLY A 495 -11.77 -23.94 -16.61
N HIS A 496 -12.18 -24.21 -17.85
CA HIS A 496 -11.23 -24.40 -18.96
C HIS A 496 -10.82 -23.06 -19.56
N VAL A 497 -9.53 -22.93 -19.88
CA VAL A 497 -9.02 -21.77 -20.62
C VAL A 497 -9.48 -21.85 -22.08
N ARG A 498 -10.09 -20.76 -22.54
CA ARG A 498 -10.46 -20.48 -23.93
C ARG A 498 -9.88 -19.16 -24.37
N GLU A 499 -9.88 -18.91 -25.66
CA GLU A 499 -9.33 -17.69 -26.25
C GLU A 499 -10.34 -17.06 -27.21
N VAL A 500 -10.41 -15.72 -27.20
CA VAL A 500 -11.10 -14.93 -28.22
C VAL A 500 -10.08 -14.09 -29.01
N PRO A 501 -10.27 -13.89 -30.31
CA PRO A 501 -9.44 -12.96 -31.07
C PRO A 501 -9.50 -11.55 -30.47
N LEU A 502 -8.36 -10.89 -30.33
CA LEU A 502 -8.29 -9.53 -29.74
C LEU A 502 -9.20 -8.55 -30.50
N PHE A 503 -9.29 -8.71 -31.83
CA PHE A 503 -10.17 -7.93 -32.69
C PHE A 503 -11.64 -7.93 -32.20
N ASP A 504 -12.16 -9.06 -31.74
CA ASP A 504 -13.56 -9.18 -31.31
C ASP A 504 -13.79 -8.56 -29.91
N ALA A 505 -12.71 -8.35 -29.15
CA ALA A 505 -12.75 -7.84 -27.79
C ALA A 505 -12.66 -6.31 -27.69
N PHE A 506 -12.34 -5.61 -28.79
CA PHE A 506 -12.30 -4.15 -28.79
C PHE A 506 -13.71 -3.56 -28.70
N LEU A 507 -13.90 -2.56 -27.82
CA LEU A 507 -15.14 -1.79 -27.70
C LEU A 507 -16.41 -2.65 -27.57
N ASN A 508 -16.31 -3.81 -26.90
CA ASN A 508 -17.36 -4.83 -26.86
C ASN A 508 -17.86 -5.14 -25.43
N PRO A 509 -18.65 -4.23 -24.82
CA PRO A 509 -19.20 -4.43 -23.47
C PRO A 509 -20.13 -5.66 -23.39
N ALA A 510 -20.79 -6.04 -24.48
CA ALA A 510 -21.65 -7.23 -24.52
C ALA A 510 -20.85 -8.54 -24.38
N MET A 511 -19.64 -8.60 -24.94
CA MET A 511 -18.75 -9.75 -24.75
C MET A 511 -18.32 -9.88 -23.30
N TYR A 512 -17.90 -8.77 -22.68
CA TYR A 512 -17.55 -8.72 -21.26
C TYR A 512 -18.72 -9.16 -20.38
N ALA A 513 -19.94 -8.67 -20.65
CA ALA A 513 -21.15 -9.03 -19.93
C ALA A 513 -21.60 -10.50 -20.11
N GLY A 514 -21.02 -11.24 -21.06
CA GLY A 514 -21.41 -12.62 -21.36
C GLY A 514 -22.61 -12.74 -22.31
N ASP A 515 -23.11 -11.62 -22.85
CA ASP A 515 -24.35 -11.55 -23.63
C ASP A 515 -24.12 -11.49 -25.15
N ASP A 516 -22.87 -11.52 -25.62
CA ASP A 516 -22.54 -11.47 -27.04
C ASP A 516 -22.85 -12.80 -27.76
N ALA A 517 -23.89 -12.77 -28.59
CA ALA A 517 -24.31 -13.92 -29.39
C ALA A 517 -23.29 -14.35 -30.46
N ARG A 518 -22.28 -13.52 -30.79
CA ARG A 518 -21.25 -13.83 -31.80
C ARG A 518 -20.08 -14.62 -31.22
N SER A 519 -19.53 -14.17 -30.09
CA SER A 519 -18.42 -14.82 -29.39
C SER A 519 -18.86 -15.90 -28.40
N GLY A 520 -20.11 -15.86 -27.94
CA GLY A 520 -20.58 -16.67 -26.81
C GLY A 520 -20.30 -16.03 -25.45
N GLY A 521 -19.66 -14.87 -25.41
CA GLY A 521 -19.31 -14.12 -24.20
C GLY A 521 -18.07 -14.66 -23.47
N VAL A 522 -17.46 -13.84 -22.61
CA VAL A 522 -16.30 -14.23 -21.79
C VAL A 522 -16.57 -14.28 -20.28
N GLY A 523 -17.71 -13.76 -19.78
CA GLY A 523 -18.17 -14.02 -18.41
C GLY A 523 -17.65 -13.07 -17.32
N GLY A 524 -17.23 -11.85 -17.67
CA GLY A 524 -16.90 -10.79 -16.71
C GLY A 524 -15.45 -10.84 -16.19
N ALA A 525 -15.20 -10.14 -15.07
CA ALA A 525 -13.86 -9.91 -14.56
C ALA A 525 -13.16 -11.20 -14.08
N ALA A 526 -13.88 -12.07 -13.36
CA ALA A 526 -13.27 -13.30 -12.82
C ALA A 526 -12.78 -14.23 -13.94
N ALA A 527 -13.58 -14.38 -14.99
CA ALA A 527 -13.26 -15.25 -16.11
C ALA A 527 -12.07 -14.73 -16.93
N ILE A 528 -12.03 -13.43 -17.24
CA ILE A 528 -10.93 -12.84 -18.00
C ILE A 528 -9.63 -12.89 -17.18
N ILE A 529 -9.65 -12.38 -15.95
CA ILE A 529 -8.44 -12.33 -15.11
C ILE A 529 -7.93 -13.76 -14.85
N GLY A 530 -8.82 -14.70 -14.56
CA GLY A 530 -8.44 -16.11 -14.37
C GLY A 530 -7.80 -16.76 -15.60
N GLY A 531 -8.07 -16.26 -16.82
CA GLY A 531 -7.39 -16.67 -18.04
C GLY A 531 -6.05 -15.95 -18.24
N GLU A 532 -6.01 -14.63 -18.01
CA GLU A 532 -4.82 -13.80 -18.22
C GLU A 532 -3.67 -14.16 -17.29
N ILE A 533 -3.95 -14.52 -16.04
CA ILE A 533 -2.90 -14.90 -15.07
C ILE A 533 -2.16 -16.19 -15.47
N GLY A 534 -2.81 -17.06 -16.26
CA GLY A 534 -2.24 -18.31 -16.75
C GLY A 534 -1.54 -18.22 -18.11
N ALA A 535 -1.51 -17.04 -18.74
CA ALA A 535 -0.95 -16.85 -20.07
C ALA A 535 0.18 -15.82 -20.04
N ALA A 536 1.33 -16.15 -20.62
CA ALA A 536 2.42 -15.18 -20.77
C ALA A 536 2.01 -14.04 -21.73
N HIS A 537 2.47 -12.83 -21.45
CA HIS A 537 2.39 -11.72 -22.42
C HIS A 537 3.50 -11.84 -23.48
N GLN A 538 3.37 -11.11 -24.59
CA GLN A 538 4.45 -11.05 -25.60
C GLN A 538 5.70 -10.40 -25.01
N ARG A 539 6.88 -10.86 -25.45
CA ARG A 539 8.16 -10.25 -25.09
C ARG A 539 8.15 -8.76 -25.47
N ILE A 540 8.58 -7.90 -24.55
CA ILE A 540 8.77 -6.48 -24.85
C ILE A 540 9.88 -6.32 -25.89
N ASP A 541 9.51 -6.01 -27.12
CA ASP A 541 10.44 -5.73 -28.23
C ASP A 541 9.76 -4.93 -29.34
N SER A 542 10.46 -4.78 -30.48
CA SER A 542 9.90 -4.04 -31.62
C SER A 542 8.85 -4.83 -32.40
N GLU A 543 8.77 -6.15 -32.25
CA GLU A 543 7.89 -7.06 -33.00
C GLU A 543 6.49 -7.04 -32.37
N VAL A 544 5.56 -6.32 -32.99
CA VAL A 544 4.21 -6.13 -32.46
C VAL A 544 3.21 -7.01 -33.22
N VAL A 545 2.17 -7.50 -32.53
CA VAL A 545 1.14 -8.36 -33.11
C VAL A 545 0.37 -7.68 -34.25
N GLU A 546 -0.04 -8.45 -35.24
CA GLU A 546 -0.57 -7.95 -36.51
C GLU A 546 -1.91 -7.23 -36.33
N VAL A 547 -2.74 -7.70 -35.40
CA VAL A 547 -4.06 -7.14 -35.12
C VAL A 547 -4.02 -5.65 -34.80
N ILE A 548 -3.04 -5.14 -34.05
CA ILE A 548 -2.92 -3.71 -33.72
C ILE A 548 -2.03 -2.92 -34.68
N ARG A 549 -1.25 -3.59 -35.53
CA ARG A 549 -0.47 -2.94 -36.60
C ARG A 549 -1.28 -2.72 -37.87
N SER A 550 -2.33 -3.50 -38.10
CA SER A 550 -3.04 -3.45 -39.38
C SER A 550 -4.56 -3.40 -39.25
N LYS A 551 -5.13 -3.71 -38.07
CA LYS A 551 -6.59 -3.80 -37.85
C LYS A 551 -7.03 -3.25 -36.48
N LEU A 552 -6.39 -2.21 -35.96
CA LEU A 552 -6.77 -1.62 -34.67
C LEU A 552 -8.24 -1.17 -34.72
N LEU A 553 -9.04 -1.56 -33.72
CA LEU A 553 -10.50 -1.33 -33.65
C LEU A 553 -11.29 -1.86 -34.87
N GLY A 554 -10.68 -2.77 -35.62
CA GLY A 554 -11.24 -3.37 -36.82
C GLY A 554 -11.28 -2.49 -38.07
N ILE A 555 -10.52 -1.40 -38.07
CA ILE A 555 -10.25 -0.55 -39.25
C ILE A 555 -8.77 -0.63 -39.64
N PRO A 556 -8.39 -0.27 -40.88
CA PRO A 556 -6.98 -0.18 -41.30
C PRO A 556 -6.17 0.94 -40.61
N LEU A 557 -5.92 0.75 -39.32
CA LEU A 557 -5.20 1.66 -38.43
C LEU A 557 -4.00 0.91 -37.82
N ASP A 558 -2.83 1.52 -37.94
CA ASP A 558 -1.56 1.00 -37.43
C ASP A 558 -1.13 1.75 -36.17
N LEU A 559 -1.23 1.06 -35.02
CA LEU A 559 -0.83 1.60 -33.72
C LEU A 559 0.68 1.87 -33.64
N TYR A 560 1.51 1.02 -34.25
CA TYR A 560 2.96 1.15 -34.25
C TYR A 560 3.40 2.41 -35.00
N SER A 561 2.85 2.62 -36.20
CA SER A 561 3.06 3.85 -36.97
C SER A 561 2.53 5.08 -36.24
N ALA A 562 1.35 4.98 -35.62
CA ALA A 562 0.77 6.07 -34.84
C ALA A 562 1.65 6.48 -33.65
N ASN A 563 2.36 5.54 -33.02
CA ASN A 563 3.29 5.85 -31.92
C ASN A 563 4.50 6.65 -32.40
N ILE A 564 5.09 6.26 -33.54
CA ILE A 564 6.22 6.99 -34.14
C ILE A 564 5.80 8.40 -34.53
N GLU A 565 4.70 8.53 -35.27
CA GLU A 565 4.22 9.85 -35.70
C GLU A 565 3.83 10.72 -34.51
N ARG A 566 3.20 10.16 -33.48
CA ARG A 566 2.87 10.91 -32.26
C ARG A 566 4.14 11.45 -31.59
N GLY A 567 5.19 10.64 -31.50
CA GLY A 567 6.47 11.09 -30.94
C GLY A 567 7.08 12.25 -31.73
N ARG A 568 7.11 12.14 -33.06
CA ARG A 568 7.59 13.21 -33.96
C ARG A 568 6.72 14.47 -33.88
N GLU A 569 5.41 14.31 -33.77
CA GLU A 569 4.44 15.40 -33.65
C GLU A 569 4.56 16.15 -32.33
N LEU A 570 4.85 15.46 -31.23
CA LEU A 570 5.10 16.06 -29.91
C LEU A 570 6.52 16.63 -29.77
N GLY A 571 7.36 16.46 -30.79
CA GLY A 571 8.77 16.89 -30.77
C GLY A 571 9.58 16.13 -29.73
N ILE A 572 9.30 14.83 -29.54
CA ILE A 572 10.12 13.94 -28.71
C ILE A 572 11.45 13.70 -29.42
N SER A 573 12.55 13.86 -28.68
CA SER A 573 13.90 13.64 -29.20
C SER A 573 14.10 12.22 -29.71
N THR A 574 15.09 12.05 -30.59
CA THR A 574 15.55 10.72 -31.01
C THR A 574 16.16 9.95 -29.84
N LEU A 575 16.33 8.64 -29.99
CA LEU A 575 16.97 7.80 -28.96
C LEU A 575 18.32 8.40 -28.50
N ASN A 576 19.17 8.75 -29.46
CA ASN A 576 20.52 9.24 -29.18
C ASN A 576 20.51 10.64 -28.56
N ASP A 577 19.62 11.53 -28.99
CA ASP A 577 19.55 12.87 -28.41
C ASP A 577 18.96 12.85 -27.00
N PHE A 578 18.02 11.94 -26.72
CA PHE A 578 17.59 11.66 -25.35
C PHE A 578 18.76 11.18 -24.49
N ARG A 579 19.46 10.12 -24.93
CA ARG A 579 20.60 9.56 -24.19
C ARG A 579 21.70 10.60 -23.97
N ARG A 580 21.95 11.47 -24.95
CA ARG A 580 22.89 12.60 -24.83
C ARG A 580 22.44 13.58 -23.75
N ALA A 581 21.20 14.05 -23.80
CA ALA A 581 20.66 14.99 -22.83
C ALA A 581 20.74 14.42 -21.40
N MET A 582 20.36 13.16 -21.20
CA MET A 582 20.44 12.53 -19.86
C MET A 582 21.88 12.39 -19.35
N SER A 583 22.83 12.15 -20.26
CA SER A 583 24.26 12.09 -19.93
C SER A 583 24.86 13.45 -19.53
N GLU A 584 24.30 14.54 -20.05
CA GLU A 584 24.79 15.91 -19.85
C GLU A 584 24.08 16.63 -18.69
N ASP A 585 22.76 16.51 -18.61
CA ASP A 585 21.88 17.28 -17.72
C ASP A 585 21.35 16.48 -16.50
N GLY A 586 21.40 15.15 -16.56
CA GLY A 586 20.86 14.26 -15.51
C GLY A 586 19.33 14.29 -15.38
N SER A 587 18.80 13.64 -14.34
CA SER A 587 17.36 13.56 -14.09
C SER A 587 16.75 14.85 -13.52
N LEU A 588 15.44 15.03 -13.68
CA LEU A 588 14.74 16.17 -13.09
C LEU A 588 14.78 16.13 -11.55
N LEU A 589 14.86 14.94 -10.94
CA LEU A 589 15.11 14.77 -9.51
C LEU A 589 16.44 15.39 -9.08
N ALA A 590 17.52 15.10 -9.81
CA ALA A 590 18.83 15.68 -9.53
C ALA A 590 18.82 17.20 -9.66
N GLN A 591 18.11 17.73 -10.68
CA GLN A 591 17.94 19.16 -10.89
C GLN A 591 17.11 19.83 -9.78
N ALA A 592 16.18 19.10 -9.17
CA ALA A 592 15.42 19.53 -7.99
C ALA A 592 16.20 19.44 -6.67
N GLY A 593 17.48 19.02 -6.72
CA GLY A 593 18.35 18.88 -5.56
C GLY A 593 18.14 17.60 -4.75
N GLN A 594 17.47 16.59 -5.32
CA GLN A 594 17.34 15.26 -4.73
C GLN A 594 18.45 14.34 -5.20
N ASN A 595 18.78 13.36 -4.38
CA ASN A 595 19.67 12.29 -4.80
C ASN A 595 18.96 11.49 -5.89
N SER A 596 19.66 11.27 -7.00
CA SER A 596 19.16 10.52 -8.13
C SER A 596 19.87 9.18 -8.16
N ASN A 597 19.13 8.08 -8.28
CA ASN A 597 19.68 6.73 -8.39
C ASN A 597 20.35 6.45 -9.74
N TYR A 598 20.18 7.36 -10.70
CA TYR A 598 20.60 7.19 -12.10
C TYR A 598 22.03 7.67 -12.40
N VAL A 599 22.89 7.75 -11.37
CA VAL A 599 24.26 8.28 -11.47
C VAL A 599 25.35 7.30 -11.03
N SER A 600 25.00 6.13 -10.52
CA SER A 600 25.94 5.07 -10.09
C SER A 600 25.74 3.76 -10.84
N VAL A 601 26.81 2.97 -10.97
CA VAL A 601 26.77 1.66 -11.63
C VAL A 601 26.70 0.56 -10.56
N GLY A 602 25.58 -0.16 -10.52
CA GLY A 602 25.39 -1.40 -9.76
C GLY A 602 24.89 -2.51 -10.68
N ALA A 603 25.09 -3.79 -10.31
CA ALA A 603 24.72 -4.93 -11.16
C ALA A 603 23.22 -5.01 -11.49
N ASN A 604 22.37 -4.40 -10.65
CA ASN A 604 20.92 -4.36 -10.77
C ASN A 604 20.37 -2.93 -10.91
N GLN A 605 21.22 -1.96 -11.26
CA GLN A 605 20.80 -0.56 -11.44
C GLN A 605 20.84 -0.17 -12.91
N VAL A 606 19.96 0.76 -13.29
CA VAL A 606 19.96 1.33 -14.64
C VAL A 606 21.30 2.03 -14.90
N PRO A 607 22.00 1.72 -16.00
CA PRO A 607 23.28 2.34 -16.29
C PRO A 607 23.10 3.83 -16.62
N VAL A 608 24.16 4.61 -16.40
CA VAL A 608 24.25 5.97 -16.95
C VAL A 608 24.12 5.89 -18.47
N LEU A 609 23.16 6.62 -19.03
CA LEU A 609 22.92 6.61 -20.47
C LEU A 609 24.04 7.36 -21.20
N THR A 610 24.49 6.80 -22.31
CA THR A 610 25.42 7.45 -23.25
C THR A 610 24.91 7.26 -24.67
N PRO A 611 25.00 8.27 -25.56
CA PRO A 611 24.57 8.12 -26.95
C PRO A 611 25.42 7.07 -27.66
N TYR A 612 24.80 6.32 -28.59
CA TYR A 612 25.50 5.34 -29.40
C TYR A 612 26.37 6.02 -30.46
N GLU A 613 27.63 5.59 -30.58
CA GLU A 613 28.60 6.24 -31.47
C GLU A 613 28.47 5.79 -32.94
N SER A 614 27.90 4.61 -33.19
CA SER A 614 27.80 3.99 -34.52
C SER A 614 26.72 2.91 -34.55
N TRP A 615 26.40 2.41 -35.75
CA TRP A 615 25.52 1.24 -35.90
C TRP A 615 26.08 -0.01 -35.20
N ALA A 616 27.41 -0.16 -35.16
CA ALA A 616 28.05 -1.29 -34.49
C ALA A 616 27.88 -1.23 -32.97
N ASP A 617 27.92 -0.02 -32.40
CA ASP A 617 27.71 0.23 -30.98
C ASP A 617 26.24 0.00 -30.58
N PHE A 618 25.30 0.57 -31.34
CA PHE A 618 23.86 0.30 -31.15
C PHE A 618 23.55 -1.20 -31.28
N GLY A 619 24.10 -1.85 -32.31
CA GLY A 619 23.92 -3.28 -32.57
C GLY A 619 24.36 -4.20 -31.42
N ALA A 620 25.37 -3.80 -30.65
CA ALA A 620 25.85 -4.57 -29.50
C ALA A 620 24.89 -4.53 -28.30
N HIS A 621 23.93 -3.62 -28.31
CA HIS A 621 22.93 -3.42 -27.25
C HIS A 621 21.51 -3.79 -27.69
N LEU A 622 21.35 -4.36 -28.90
CA LEU A 622 20.07 -4.86 -29.37
C LEU A 622 19.66 -6.14 -28.64
N ARG A 623 18.36 -6.36 -28.52
CA ARG A 623 17.79 -7.58 -27.94
C ARG A 623 18.05 -8.82 -28.80
N GLY A 624 18.04 -9.98 -28.13
CA GLY A 624 18.07 -11.29 -28.76
C GLY A 624 19.46 -11.94 -28.76
N THR A 625 19.51 -13.13 -29.35
CA THR A 625 20.73 -13.85 -29.70
C THR A 625 21.60 -13.03 -30.67
N PRO A 626 22.92 -13.32 -30.80
CA PRO A 626 23.78 -12.64 -31.75
C PRO A 626 23.25 -12.65 -33.19
N GLU A 627 22.55 -13.72 -33.60
CA GLU A 627 21.89 -13.83 -34.89
C GLU A 627 20.66 -12.90 -35.01
N GLU A 628 19.81 -12.84 -33.99
CA GLU A 628 18.68 -11.91 -33.92
C GLU A 628 19.16 -10.46 -33.92
N GLN A 629 20.17 -10.13 -33.11
CA GLN A 629 20.80 -8.80 -33.07
C GLN A 629 21.33 -8.37 -34.44
N ALA A 630 22.03 -9.26 -35.15
CA ALA A 630 22.54 -8.98 -36.49
C ALA A 630 21.40 -8.77 -37.51
N SER A 631 20.34 -9.58 -37.42
CA SER A 631 19.16 -9.45 -38.27
C SER A 631 18.43 -8.13 -38.01
N LEU A 632 18.18 -7.79 -36.74
CA LEU A 632 17.51 -6.56 -36.33
C LEU A 632 18.33 -5.33 -36.73
N LEU A 633 19.65 -5.34 -36.51
CA LEU A 633 20.53 -4.27 -36.97
C LEU A 633 20.47 -4.06 -38.48
N ALA A 634 20.38 -5.15 -39.27
CA ALA A 634 20.24 -5.06 -40.72
C ALA A 634 18.91 -4.38 -41.12
N LEU A 635 17.83 -4.64 -40.39
CA LEU A 635 16.53 -3.97 -40.60
C LEU A 635 16.62 -2.47 -40.28
N PHE A 636 17.21 -2.09 -39.15
CA PHE A 636 17.44 -0.68 -38.81
C PHE A 636 18.21 0.08 -39.89
N LYS A 637 19.33 -0.50 -40.35
CA LYS A 637 20.15 0.10 -41.42
C LYS A 637 19.42 0.18 -42.77
N ALA A 638 18.58 -0.81 -43.08
CA ALA A 638 17.77 -0.80 -44.29
C ALA A 638 16.69 0.31 -44.25
N THR A 639 16.13 0.58 -43.07
CA THR A 639 15.09 1.59 -42.86
C THR A 639 15.66 3.00 -42.77
N TYR A 640 16.54 3.26 -41.81
CA TYR A 640 17.05 4.61 -41.49
C TYR A 640 18.27 5.03 -42.34
N GLY A 641 19.07 4.08 -42.83
CA GLY A 641 20.28 4.36 -43.63
C GLY A 641 21.51 3.61 -43.13
N GLU A 642 22.48 3.36 -44.02
CA GLU A 642 23.64 2.52 -43.70
C GLU A 642 24.79 3.26 -43.00
N ASP A 643 24.90 4.57 -43.22
CA ASP A 643 25.95 5.41 -42.64
C ASP A 643 25.70 5.61 -41.13
N ASP A 644 26.79 5.64 -40.34
CA ASP A 644 26.71 5.73 -38.88
C ASP A 644 26.03 7.02 -38.38
N ILE A 645 25.92 8.06 -39.21
CA ILE A 645 25.18 9.28 -38.85
C ILE A 645 23.71 9.00 -38.55
N HIS A 646 23.12 7.99 -39.21
CA HIS A 646 21.70 7.64 -39.11
C HIS A 646 21.33 6.91 -37.82
N VAL A 647 22.29 6.52 -36.98
CA VAL A 647 21.98 6.07 -35.61
C VAL A 647 21.29 7.19 -34.80
N ASN A 648 21.54 8.46 -35.16
CA ASN A 648 20.90 9.62 -34.55
C ASN A 648 19.48 9.88 -35.07
N ASP A 649 19.00 9.12 -36.07
CA ASP A 649 17.65 9.28 -36.63
C ASP A 649 16.61 8.36 -35.96
N VAL A 650 17.06 7.40 -35.15
CA VAL A 650 16.18 6.38 -34.54
C VAL A 650 15.21 7.04 -33.57
N ASP A 651 13.92 6.89 -33.84
CA ASP A 651 12.85 7.41 -32.98
C ASP A 651 12.90 6.74 -31.60
N LEU A 652 12.66 7.51 -30.53
CA LEU A 652 12.79 7.02 -29.14
C LEU A 652 11.94 5.78 -28.87
N PHE A 653 10.71 5.72 -29.40
CA PHE A 653 9.82 4.57 -29.25
C PHE A 653 10.45 3.26 -29.79
N VAL A 654 10.87 3.29 -31.05
CA VAL A 654 11.42 2.11 -31.75
C VAL A 654 12.77 1.71 -31.20
N GLY A 655 13.62 2.71 -30.92
CA GLY A 655 14.94 2.50 -30.35
C GLY A 655 14.90 1.89 -28.95
N GLY A 656 14.02 2.39 -28.08
CA GLY A 656 13.88 1.89 -26.72
C GLY A 656 13.31 0.47 -26.63
N LEU A 657 12.38 0.11 -27.53
CA LEU A 657 11.89 -1.28 -27.67
C LEU A 657 12.98 -2.25 -28.12
N ALA A 658 13.88 -1.79 -29.00
CA ALA A 658 14.91 -2.63 -29.59
C ALA A 658 16.10 -2.93 -28.65
N GLU A 659 16.30 -2.10 -27.63
CA GLU A 659 17.36 -2.31 -26.63
C GLU A 659 17.14 -3.62 -25.82
N ALA A 660 18.24 -4.32 -25.54
CA ALA A 660 18.24 -5.53 -24.72
C ALA A 660 17.89 -5.23 -23.26
N PRO A 661 17.21 -6.15 -22.56
CA PRO A 661 16.92 -6.04 -21.13
C PRO A 661 18.16 -5.71 -20.28
N VAL A 662 17.96 -4.95 -19.20
CA VAL A 662 19.03 -4.61 -18.24
C VAL A 662 18.69 -5.05 -16.82
N GLY A 663 19.61 -5.74 -16.16
CA GLY A 663 19.40 -6.20 -14.78
C GLY A 663 18.15 -7.09 -14.67
N ALA A 664 17.22 -6.70 -13.79
CA ALA A 664 15.92 -7.36 -13.61
C ALA A 664 14.79 -6.75 -14.46
N SER A 665 15.06 -5.67 -15.20
CA SER A 665 14.06 -5.03 -16.05
C SER A 665 13.79 -5.86 -17.30
N GLN A 666 12.52 -5.94 -17.70
CA GLN A 666 12.13 -6.52 -18.99
C GLN A 666 12.50 -5.59 -20.18
N MET A 667 12.79 -4.33 -19.90
CA MET A 667 13.01 -3.27 -20.87
C MET A 667 14.50 -2.94 -21.06
N GLY A 668 14.79 -2.25 -22.17
CA GLY A 668 16.10 -1.67 -22.43
C GLY A 668 16.53 -0.60 -21.42
N SER A 669 17.81 -0.25 -21.44
CA SER A 669 18.39 0.78 -20.57
C SER A 669 17.66 2.11 -20.59
N THR A 670 17.31 2.62 -21.78
CA THR A 670 16.66 3.93 -21.95
C THR A 670 15.25 3.93 -21.38
N PHE A 671 14.45 2.91 -21.67
CA PHE A 671 13.08 2.81 -21.18
C PHE A 671 13.01 2.53 -19.69
N THR A 672 13.88 1.66 -19.17
CA THR A 672 13.99 1.43 -17.72
C THR A 672 14.35 2.73 -17.00
N TRP A 673 15.25 3.54 -17.57
CA TRP A 673 15.60 4.85 -17.02
C TRP A 673 14.39 5.79 -16.96
N ILE A 674 13.66 5.96 -18.07
CA ILE A 674 12.50 6.86 -18.13
C ILE A 674 11.39 6.38 -17.18
N PHE A 675 11.18 5.06 -17.11
CA PHE A 675 10.16 4.45 -16.26
C PHE A 675 10.43 4.74 -14.79
N GLN A 676 11.61 4.34 -14.30
CA GLN A 676 11.96 4.52 -12.90
C GLN A 676 12.05 6.01 -12.53
N GLU A 677 12.57 6.89 -13.41
CA GLU A 677 12.67 8.32 -13.12
C GLU A 677 11.29 8.97 -12.94
N GLN A 678 10.31 8.61 -13.77
CA GLN A 678 8.95 9.11 -13.63
C GLN A 678 8.30 8.57 -12.35
N LEU A 679 8.49 7.28 -12.04
CA LEU A 679 7.93 6.66 -10.84
C LEU A 679 8.51 7.29 -9.56
N ASP A 680 9.83 7.54 -9.51
CA ASP A 680 10.46 8.27 -8.40
C ASP A 680 9.84 9.67 -8.23
N ARG A 681 9.63 10.41 -9.32
CA ARG A 681 8.98 11.74 -9.25
C ARG A 681 7.54 11.68 -8.76
N LEU A 682 6.81 10.62 -9.10
CA LEU A 682 5.45 10.38 -8.62
C LEU A 682 5.42 10.08 -7.11
N GLN A 683 6.44 9.42 -6.55
CA GLN A 683 6.55 9.22 -5.10
C GLN A 683 7.00 10.51 -4.39
N GLU A 684 8.14 11.07 -4.82
CA GLU A 684 8.81 12.19 -4.16
C GLU A 684 8.02 13.51 -4.26
N GLY A 685 7.33 13.72 -5.39
CA GLY A 685 6.52 14.92 -5.64
C GLY A 685 5.11 14.84 -5.08
N ASP A 686 4.71 13.72 -4.48
CA ASP A 686 3.36 13.49 -3.99
C ASP A 686 3.25 13.61 -2.47
N ARG A 687 2.49 14.60 -2.01
CA ARG A 687 2.23 14.82 -0.58
C ARG A 687 1.32 13.74 -0.01
N PHE A 688 0.52 13.10 -0.84
CA PHE A 688 -0.39 12.02 -0.46
C PHE A 688 0.12 10.66 -0.94
N TYR A 689 1.44 10.54 -1.12
CA TYR A 689 2.05 9.24 -1.22
C TYR A 689 1.83 8.47 0.08
N TYR A 690 1.45 7.18 0.01
CA TYR A 690 0.85 6.45 1.12
C TYR A 690 1.77 6.39 2.35
N PHE A 691 3.08 6.20 2.16
CA PHE A 691 4.05 6.29 3.24
C PHE A 691 4.04 7.64 3.95
N ASN A 692 3.86 8.76 3.22
CA ASN A 692 3.80 10.07 3.84
C ASN A 692 2.41 10.42 4.38
N GLN A 693 1.34 9.90 3.77
CA GLN A 693 -0.03 10.15 4.19
C GLN A 693 -0.38 9.39 5.47
N LEU A 694 0.10 8.14 5.60
CA LEU A 694 -0.26 7.22 6.68
C LEU A 694 0.83 7.07 7.76
N LYS A 695 1.96 7.78 7.67
CA LYS A 695 3.08 7.68 8.66
C LYS A 695 2.70 7.89 10.12
N ASP A 696 1.60 8.59 10.38
CA ASP A 696 1.12 8.88 11.74
C ASP A 696 0.16 7.79 12.25
N ASP A 697 -0.04 6.72 11.45
CA ASP A 697 -0.77 5.49 11.76
C ASP A 697 0.03 4.28 11.23
N PRO A 698 1.08 3.87 11.97
CA PRO A 698 2.04 2.88 11.49
C PRO A 698 1.45 1.48 11.33
N LEU A 699 0.42 1.12 12.11
CA LEU A 699 -0.22 -0.20 12.00
C LEU A 699 -1.10 -0.30 10.76
N LEU A 700 -1.90 0.73 10.43
CA LEU A 700 -2.66 0.74 9.17
C LEU A 700 -1.72 0.65 7.96
N LEU A 701 -0.58 1.34 8.03
CA LEU A 701 0.46 1.25 7.02
C LEU A 701 1.07 -0.16 6.93
N ALA A 702 1.23 -0.86 8.07
CA ALA A 702 1.66 -2.26 8.11
C ALA A 702 0.68 -3.17 7.38
N ASP A 703 -0.60 -3.04 7.70
CA ASP A 703 -1.66 -3.88 7.12
C ASP A 703 -1.70 -3.71 5.59
N ILE A 704 -1.60 -2.47 5.11
CA ILE A 704 -1.54 -2.17 3.66
C ILE A 704 -0.33 -2.82 2.98
N ASN A 705 0.81 -2.91 3.68
CA ASN A 705 2.03 -3.54 3.19
C ASN A 705 1.98 -5.08 3.26
N SER A 706 1.17 -5.63 4.15
CA SER A 706 0.99 -7.09 4.33
C SER A 706 0.06 -7.73 3.30
N GLN A 707 -0.75 -6.92 2.61
CA GLN A 707 -1.64 -7.39 1.55
C GLN A 707 -0.88 -7.57 0.23
N HIS A 708 -1.50 -8.28 -0.72
CA HIS A 708 -1.05 -8.50 -2.10
C HIS A 708 -2.13 -8.10 -3.12
N PHE A 709 -1.77 -7.83 -4.38
CA PHE A 709 -2.79 -7.58 -5.39
C PHE A 709 -3.67 -8.82 -5.64
N SER A 710 -3.13 -10.02 -5.41
CA SER A 710 -3.88 -11.28 -5.37
C SER A 710 -5.07 -11.23 -4.42
N ASP A 711 -4.91 -10.65 -3.23
CA ASP A 711 -5.97 -10.56 -2.23
C ASP A 711 -7.10 -9.62 -2.69
N ILE A 712 -6.72 -8.50 -3.30
CA ILE A 712 -7.65 -7.53 -3.89
C ILE A 712 -8.43 -8.17 -5.03
N VAL A 713 -7.74 -8.90 -5.92
CA VAL A 713 -8.38 -9.61 -7.03
C VAL A 713 -9.31 -10.70 -6.50
N ALA A 714 -8.85 -11.52 -5.55
CA ALA A 714 -9.63 -12.62 -4.97
C ALA A 714 -10.94 -12.12 -4.36
N ARG A 715 -10.89 -11.15 -3.45
CA ARG A 715 -12.10 -10.65 -2.78
C ARG A 715 -13.08 -9.96 -3.73
N ASN A 716 -12.60 -9.35 -4.83
CA ASN A 716 -13.42 -8.64 -5.81
C ASN A 716 -13.85 -9.47 -7.04
N THR A 717 -13.36 -10.70 -7.19
CA THR A 717 -13.73 -11.58 -8.31
C THR A 717 -14.28 -12.93 -7.85
N GLY A 718 -13.91 -13.40 -6.66
CA GLY A 718 -14.19 -14.75 -6.18
C GLY A 718 -13.24 -15.80 -6.77
N LEU A 719 -12.14 -15.39 -7.42
CA LEU A 719 -10.99 -16.27 -7.66
C LEU A 719 -10.32 -16.60 -6.33
N ASP A 720 -9.80 -17.82 -6.20
CA ASP A 720 -9.10 -18.31 -5.01
C ASP A 720 -7.73 -18.88 -5.39
N HIS A 721 -6.94 -19.26 -4.37
CA HIS A 721 -5.62 -19.89 -4.49
C HIS A 721 -4.62 -19.18 -5.42
N LEU A 722 -4.76 -17.86 -5.52
CA LEU A 722 -3.92 -17.02 -6.36
C LEU A 722 -2.51 -16.92 -5.77
N HIS A 723 -1.49 -16.98 -6.62
CA HIS A 723 -0.12 -16.74 -6.18
C HIS A 723 0.05 -15.25 -5.78
N TYR A 724 0.76 -14.98 -4.67
CA TYR A 724 0.92 -13.61 -4.14
C TYR A 724 1.55 -12.66 -5.18
N SER A 725 2.50 -13.16 -5.97
CA SER A 725 3.01 -12.48 -7.18
C SER A 725 2.08 -12.70 -8.37
N ILE A 726 0.90 -12.08 -8.34
CA ILE A 726 -0.17 -12.34 -9.34
C ILE A 726 0.22 -11.98 -10.78
N PHE A 727 1.29 -11.20 -11.00
CA PHE A 727 1.78 -10.87 -12.34
C PHE A 727 2.71 -11.92 -12.95
N LYS A 728 3.03 -13.00 -12.24
CA LYS A 728 3.77 -14.15 -12.79
C LYS A 728 2.81 -15.27 -13.20
N VAL A 729 3.19 -16.03 -14.22
CA VAL A 729 2.51 -17.30 -14.52
C VAL A 729 2.91 -18.31 -13.43
N ALA A 730 1.94 -18.70 -12.60
CA ALA A 730 2.13 -19.68 -11.55
C ALA A 730 1.72 -21.08 -12.02
N GLU A 731 2.53 -22.09 -11.69
CA GLU A 731 2.13 -23.50 -11.82
C GLU A 731 1.33 -23.91 -10.58
N GLU A 732 0.08 -24.30 -10.78
CA GLU A 732 -0.82 -24.76 -9.72
C GLU A 732 -0.61 -26.25 -9.45
N VAL A 733 -0.49 -26.60 -8.17
CA VAL A 733 -0.18 -27.94 -7.71
C VAL A 733 -1.15 -28.35 -6.61
N ASP A 734 -2.24 -29.00 -7.02
CA ASP A 734 -3.24 -29.53 -6.09
C ASP A 734 -2.82 -30.86 -5.46
N LEU A 735 -3.10 -31.01 -4.17
CA LEU A 735 -3.05 -32.29 -3.49
C LEU A 735 -4.34 -33.07 -3.72
N ASP A 736 -4.20 -34.33 -4.14
CA ASP A 736 -5.34 -35.24 -4.24
C ASP A 736 -6.05 -35.36 -2.87
N ALA A 737 -7.37 -35.57 -2.86
CA ALA A 737 -8.19 -35.69 -1.63
C ALA A 737 -7.81 -36.79 -0.61
N ARG A 738 -6.72 -37.53 -0.83
CA ARG A 738 -6.14 -38.52 0.10
C ARG A 738 -4.67 -38.27 0.41
N GLU A 739 -4.04 -37.34 -0.28
CA GLU A 739 -2.65 -36.97 -0.07
C GLU A 739 -2.54 -36.16 1.24
N ARG A 740 -1.47 -36.39 1.98
CA ARG A 740 -1.20 -35.73 3.27
C ARG A 740 0.19 -35.12 3.34
N ASN A 741 1.06 -35.43 2.37
CA ASN A 741 2.43 -34.97 2.41
C ASN A 741 2.85 -34.65 0.97
N ARG A 742 3.35 -33.43 0.76
CA ARG A 742 3.94 -32.99 -0.50
C ARG A 742 5.27 -32.31 -0.17
N ASP A 743 6.36 -32.80 -0.75
CA ASP A 743 7.70 -32.22 -0.55
C ASP A 743 8.27 -31.85 -1.91
N MET A 744 8.42 -30.55 -2.15
CA MET A 744 8.92 -29.97 -3.40
C MET A 744 10.32 -29.37 -3.25
N SER A 745 11.01 -29.61 -2.13
CA SER A 745 12.33 -29.04 -1.83
C SER A 745 13.44 -29.47 -2.83
N ALA A 746 13.23 -30.58 -3.54
CA ALA A 746 14.13 -31.09 -4.57
C ALA A 746 13.79 -30.59 -5.99
N THR A 747 12.70 -29.85 -6.16
CA THR A 747 12.28 -29.27 -7.43
C THR A 747 13.26 -28.18 -7.84
N VAL A 748 13.80 -28.27 -9.05
CA VAL A 748 14.70 -27.25 -9.58
C VAL A 748 13.86 -26.11 -10.15
N VAL A 749 14.02 -24.92 -9.59
CA VAL A 749 13.28 -23.73 -9.98
C VAL A 749 14.19 -22.69 -10.65
N THR A 750 13.58 -21.86 -11.49
CA THR A 750 14.18 -20.66 -12.08
C THR A 750 13.51 -19.43 -11.46
N PRO A 751 14.16 -18.25 -11.40
CA PRO A 751 13.55 -17.03 -10.84
C PRO A 751 12.20 -16.64 -11.48
N ASP A 752 12.01 -17.05 -12.73
CA ASP A 752 10.85 -16.74 -13.58
C ASP A 752 9.70 -17.74 -13.42
N HIS A 753 9.84 -18.76 -12.57
CA HIS A 753 8.82 -19.80 -12.38
C HIS A 753 8.45 -19.90 -10.89
N VAL A 754 7.16 -19.78 -10.59
CA VAL A 754 6.59 -19.78 -9.23
C VAL A 754 5.47 -20.81 -9.12
N TYR A 755 5.20 -21.30 -7.92
CA TYR A 755 4.17 -22.33 -7.68
C TYR A 755 3.10 -21.86 -6.71
N SER A 756 1.84 -22.19 -7.02
CA SER A 756 0.74 -22.18 -6.05
C SER A 756 0.46 -23.63 -5.65
N ILE A 757 0.73 -23.99 -4.40
CA ILE A 757 0.58 -25.37 -3.89
C ILE A 757 -0.64 -25.41 -3.00
N VAL A 758 -1.65 -26.20 -3.38
CA VAL A 758 -2.95 -26.22 -2.71
C VAL A 758 -3.17 -27.54 -2.00
N GLY A 759 -3.37 -27.45 -0.69
CA GLY A 759 -3.68 -28.57 0.19
C GLY A 759 -5.12 -29.07 0.06
N ASN A 760 -5.61 -29.74 1.10
CA ASN A 760 -6.95 -30.31 1.11
C ASN A 760 -7.53 -30.32 2.53
N GLU A 761 -8.73 -30.85 2.71
CA GLU A 761 -9.47 -30.91 4.01
C GLU A 761 -8.85 -31.84 5.08
N LEU A 762 -7.60 -32.29 4.91
CA LEU A 762 -6.91 -33.17 5.85
C LEU A 762 -5.71 -32.42 6.42
N GLY A 763 -5.29 -32.75 7.65
CA GLY A 763 -3.96 -32.34 8.11
C GLY A 763 -2.83 -32.82 7.17
N ASN A 764 -2.24 -31.87 6.46
CA ASN A 764 -1.25 -31.93 5.41
C ASN A 764 0.15 -31.57 5.98
N THR A 765 1.18 -31.93 5.23
CA THR A 765 2.55 -31.48 5.46
C THR A 765 3.11 -31.11 4.10
N ILE A 766 3.27 -29.83 3.85
CA ILE A 766 3.65 -29.28 2.56
C ILE A 766 4.99 -28.56 2.72
N THR A 767 5.94 -28.91 1.87
CA THR A 767 7.22 -28.19 1.75
C THR A 767 7.33 -27.64 0.34
N GLY A 768 7.51 -26.33 0.23
CA GLY A 768 7.73 -25.60 -1.00
C GLY A 768 9.06 -25.92 -1.66
N THR A 769 9.39 -25.15 -2.67
CA THR A 769 10.59 -25.27 -3.49
C THR A 769 11.75 -24.47 -2.87
N ALA A 770 12.64 -23.94 -3.70
CA ALA A 770 13.66 -22.98 -3.29
C ALA A 770 13.49 -21.62 -3.99
N GLY A 771 12.32 -21.41 -4.58
CA GLY A 771 11.89 -20.18 -5.24
C GLY A 771 10.78 -19.53 -4.44
N ASP A 772 10.19 -18.50 -5.00
CA ASP A 772 9.07 -17.80 -4.38
C ASP A 772 7.79 -18.61 -4.59
N ASP A 773 7.18 -19.13 -3.51
CA ASP A 773 6.01 -20.00 -3.54
C ASP A 773 4.80 -19.40 -2.81
N THR A 774 3.60 -19.81 -3.20
CA THR A 774 2.39 -19.63 -2.38
C THR A 774 1.85 -21.00 -1.98
N ILE A 775 1.61 -21.21 -0.68
CA ILE A 775 1.12 -22.49 -0.15
C ILE A 775 -0.19 -22.25 0.59
N TRP A 776 -1.22 -22.99 0.21
CA TRP A 776 -2.54 -23.00 0.86
C TRP A 776 -2.73 -24.34 1.58
N GLY A 777 -2.97 -24.33 2.88
CA GLY A 777 -3.14 -25.52 3.71
C GLY A 777 -4.43 -26.28 3.41
N GLY A 778 -5.52 -25.54 3.18
CA GLY A 778 -6.86 -26.10 3.08
C GLY A 778 -7.53 -26.19 4.44
N GLY A 779 -8.02 -27.38 4.76
CA GLY A 779 -8.69 -27.62 6.04
C GLY A 779 -7.96 -28.66 6.86
N GLY A 780 -8.11 -28.60 8.18
CA GLY A 780 -7.42 -29.49 9.11
C GLY A 780 -6.07 -28.92 9.54
N ASN A 781 -5.42 -29.61 10.48
CA ASN A 781 -4.21 -29.13 11.12
C ASN A 781 -2.96 -29.45 10.28
N ASP A 782 -2.42 -28.45 9.62
CA ASP A 782 -1.39 -28.51 8.61
C ASP A 782 0.00 -28.18 9.14
N ARG A 783 1.01 -28.54 8.34
CA ARG A 783 2.41 -28.14 8.53
C ARG A 783 2.94 -27.60 7.23
N LEU A 784 3.15 -26.29 7.18
CA LEU A 784 3.59 -25.60 5.97
C LEU A 784 5.04 -25.14 6.17
N TYR A 785 5.87 -25.43 5.17
CA TYR A 785 7.27 -25.05 5.13
C TYR A 785 7.56 -24.37 3.79
N GLY A 786 7.81 -23.05 3.79
CA GLY A 786 8.04 -22.30 2.55
C GLY A 786 9.29 -22.77 1.79
N GLY A 787 10.40 -22.90 2.53
CA GLY A 787 11.71 -23.12 1.92
C GLY A 787 12.44 -21.79 1.69
N PRO A 788 13.59 -21.78 1.00
CA PRO A 788 14.23 -20.53 0.60
C PRO A 788 13.37 -19.81 -0.43
N GLY A 789 13.20 -18.50 -0.31
CA GLY A 789 12.33 -17.74 -1.22
C GLY A 789 11.75 -16.54 -0.49
N LEU A 790 10.98 -15.72 -1.19
CA LEU A 790 9.92 -14.92 -0.57
C LEU A 790 8.63 -15.72 -0.74
N ASP A 791 8.09 -16.24 0.35
CA ASP A 791 6.95 -17.16 0.31
C ASP A 791 5.70 -16.55 0.95
N ALA A 792 4.53 -16.96 0.47
CA ALA A 792 3.24 -16.70 1.11
C ALA A 792 2.61 -18.02 1.57
N LEU A 793 2.32 -18.15 2.87
CA LEU A 793 1.85 -19.39 3.49
C LEU A 793 0.50 -19.13 4.20
N HIS A 794 -0.55 -19.78 3.74
CA HIS A 794 -1.92 -19.68 4.27
C HIS A 794 -2.30 -20.98 4.97
N GLY A 795 -2.54 -20.94 6.28
CA GLY A 795 -3.06 -22.08 7.07
C GLY A 795 -4.52 -22.40 6.73
N GLU A 796 -5.31 -21.36 6.50
CA GLU A 796 -6.76 -21.42 6.27
C GLU A 796 -7.53 -21.95 7.49
N GLY A 797 -7.91 -23.22 7.51
CA GLY A 797 -8.81 -23.72 8.57
C GLY A 797 -8.22 -24.86 9.37
N GLY A 798 -7.77 -24.65 10.60
CA GLY A 798 -7.19 -25.69 11.44
C GLY A 798 -6.27 -25.10 12.50
N ASP A 799 -5.73 -25.92 13.41
CA ASP A 799 -4.61 -25.45 14.23
C ASP A 799 -3.31 -25.85 13.51
N ASP A 800 -2.67 -24.89 12.87
CA ASP A 800 -1.62 -25.07 11.88
C ASP A 800 -0.23 -24.74 12.44
N TRP A 801 0.78 -25.30 11.78
CA TRP A 801 2.18 -24.94 12.03
C TRP A 801 2.77 -24.40 10.74
N ILE A 802 3.06 -23.11 10.72
CA ILE A 802 3.59 -22.39 9.58
C ILE A 802 5.02 -21.95 9.93
N GLU A 803 5.97 -22.46 9.16
CA GLU A 803 7.38 -22.14 9.31
C GLU A 803 7.90 -21.60 7.99
N ALA A 804 8.28 -20.32 7.99
CA ALA A 804 9.06 -19.74 6.93
C ALA A 804 10.30 -20.61 6.69
N GLY A 805 10.73 -20.81 5.45
CA GLY A 805 12.00 -21.50 5.26
C GLY A 805 13.18 -20.61 5.61
N GLY A 806 14.40 -21.11 5.39
CA GLY A 806 15.61 -20.33 5.68
C GLY A 806 15.92 -19.31 4.58
N GLY A 807 16.37 -18.11 4.94
CA GLY A 807 16.72 -17.06 3.99
C GLY A 807 17.05 -15.75 4.71
N ASN A 808 17.23 -14.67 3.96
CA ASN A 808 17.21 -13.30 4.52
C ASN A 808 16.08 -12.47 3.87
N ARG A 809 15.23 -13.11 3.05
CA ARG A 809 14.00 -12.51 2.54
C ARG A 809 12.93 -12.93 3.53
N GLY A 810 12.04 -12.01 3.89
CA GLY A 810 10.97 -12.34 4.83
C GLY A 810 9.93 -13.27 4.23
N VAL A 811 8.88 -13.53 5.01
CA VAL A 811 7.70 -14.34 4.66
C VAL A 811 6.41 -13.53 4.79
N PHE A 812 5.37 -13.99 4.11
CA PHE A 812 3.99 -13.66 4.43
C PHE A 812 3.32 -14.92 5.00
N ALA A 813 3.02 -14.94 6.30
CA ALA A 813 2.41 -16.09 6.96
C ALA A 813 1.06 -15.69 7.56
N TYR A 814 0.02 -16.44 7.19
CA TYR A 814 -1.36 -16.21 7.60
C TYR A 814 -1.89 -17.50 8.27
N GLY A 815 -2.18 -17.47 9.57
CA GLY A 815 -2.81 -18.61 10.27
C GLY A 815 -4.27 -18.76 9.89
N GLU A 816 -4.98 -17.62 9.85
CA GLU A 816 -6.38 -17.46 9.50
C GLU A 816 -7.37 -17.99 10.54
N SER A 817 -7.71 -19.27 10.61
CA SER A 817 -8.71 -19.78 11.55
C SER A 817 -8.21 -20.99 12.34
N GLY A 818 -7.97 -20.80 13.63
CA GLY A 818 -7.58 -21.85 14.57
C GLY A 818 -6.46 -21.36 15.49
N ASN A 819 -5.86 -22.24 16.29
CA ASN A 819 -4.78 -21.84 17.19
C ASN A 819 -3.43 -22.18 16.55
N ASP A 820 -2.86 -21.22 15.85
CA ASP A 820 -1.77 -21.43 14.93
C ASP A 820 -0.41 -21.15 15.56
N VAL A 821 0.63 -21.73 14.97
CA VAL A 821 2.03 -21.44 15.30
C VAL A 821 2.72 -20.91 14.06
N LEU A 822 3.09 -19.63 14.08
CA LEU A 822 3.76 -18.94 12.99
C LEU A 822 5.20 -18.62 13.38
N ILE A 823 6.15 -18.97 12.51
CA ILE A 823 7.59 -18.78 12.73
C ILE A 823 8.23 -18.14 11.49
N GLY A 824 8.74 -16.92 11.62
CA GLY A 824 9.33 -16.10 10.54
C GLY A 824 10.81 -16.41 10.22
N ASN A 825 11.63 -16.67 11.25
CA ASN A 825 13.08 -16.90 11.14
C ASN A 825 13.89 -15.63 10.78
N ASP A 826 14.72 -15.67 9.74
CA ASP A 826 15.64 -14.58 9.41
C ASP A 826 14.98 -13.75 8.28
N GLY A 827 14.85 -12.43 8.42
CA GLY A 827 14.26 -11.56 7.40
C GLY A 827 13.27 -10.57 8.00
N ASP A 828 12.70 -9.68 7.19
CA ASP A 828 11.63 -8.78 7.65
C ASP A 828 10.28 -9.46 7.35
N ASP A 829 9.66 -10.09 8.34
CA ASP A 829 8.52 -11.00 8.18
C ASP A 829 7.15 -10.35 8.45
N ASN A 830 6.09 -10.84 7.80
CA ASN A 830 4.70 -10.52 8.12
C ASN A 830 4.00 -11.77 8.65
N LEU A 831 3.67 -11.79 9.94
CA LEU A 831 3.00 -12.90 10.62
C LEU A 831 1.64 -12.43 11.14
N LEU A 832 0.57 -12.98 10.57
CA LEU A 832 -0.81 -12.68 10.96
C LEU A 832 -1.47 -13.95 11.50
N GLY A 833 -1.77 -13.99 12.80
CA GLY A 833 -2.39 -15.13 13.49
C GLY A 833 -3.81 -15.39 12.98
N GLY A 834 -4.70 -14.42 13.18
CA GLY A 834 -6.09 -14.51 12.70
C GLY A 834 -7.05 -14.83 13.84
N ASP A 835 -7.99 -15.75 13.62
CA ASP A 835 -8.99 -16.15 14.62
C ASP A 835 -8.44 -17.31 15.47
N GLY A 836 -8.10 -17.10 16.75
CA GLY A 836 -7.74 -18.14 17.71
C GLY A 836 -6.65 -17.70 18.67
N ASN A 837 -6.13 -18.61 19.50
CA ASN A 837 -5.02 -18.26 20.40
C ASN A 837 -3.70 -18.70 19.77
N ASP A 838 -3.01 -17.77 19.16
CA ASP A 838 -1.87 -18.02 18.29
C ASP A 838 -0.54 -17.84 19.01
N LEU A 839 0.50 -18.48 18.47
CA LEU A 839 1.89 -18.28 18.85
C LEU A 839 2.66 -17.72 17.64
N LEU A 840 3.06 -16.46 17.73
CA LEU A 840 3.83 -15.78 16.70
C LEU A 840 5.30 -15.64 17.13
N ARG A 841 6.23 -16.03 16.27
CA ARG A 841 7.68 -15.92 16.50
C ARG A 841 8.34 -15.25 15.29
N GLY A 842 8.70 -13.97 15.42
CA GLY A 842 9.40 -13.21 14.37
C GLY A 842 10.80 -13.76 14.14
N GLN A 843 11.63 -13.69 15.19
CA GLN A 843 13.06 -14.00 15.23
C GLN A 843 13.92 -12.82 14.77
N ASP A 844 14.87 -13.00 13.85
CA ASP A 844 15.83 -11.95 13.47
C ASP A 844 15.25 -11.13 12.31
N GLY A 845 14.96 -9.84 12.50
CA GLY A 845 14.21 -9.13 11.47
C GLY A 845 13.80 -7.72 11.79
N LYS A 846 12.97 -7.14 10.94
CA LYS A 846 12.00 -6.12 11.35
C LYS A 846 10.65 -6.66 10.99
N ASP A 847 9.99 -7.22 11.98
CA ASP A 847 8.81 -8.04 11.73
C ASP A 847 7.54 -7.25 12.00
N PHE A 848 6.49 -7.59 11.27
CA PHE A 848 5.13 -7.24 11.61
C PHE A 848 4.42 -8.48 12.16
N LEU A 849 3.98 -8.40 13.42
CA LEU A 849 3.31 -9.48 14.13
C LEU A 849 1.93 -9.00 14.57
N SER A 850 0.87 -9.58 14.01
CA SER A 850 -0.51 -9.31 14.39
C SER A 850 -1.17 -10.58 14.92
N GLY A 851 -1.57 -10.56 16.20
CA GLY A 851 -2.24 -11.70 16.85
C GLY A 851 -3.61 -11.97 16.24
N GLY A 852 -4.49 -10.97 16.27
CA GLY A 852 -5.83 -11.06 15.69
C GLY A 852 -6.88 -11.27 16.77
N ASP A 853 -7.84 -12.15 16.56
CA ASP A 853 -8.90 -12.46 17.52
C ASP A 853 -8.50 -13.61 18.44
N GLY A 854 -8.16 -13.34 19.70
CA GLY A 854 -7.91 -14.38 20.70
C GLY A 854 -6.92 -13.94 21.77
N ASN A 855 -6.35 -14.90 22.48
CA ASN A 855 -5.34 -14.62 23.50
C ASN A 855 -3.99 -15.12 23.02
N ASP A 856 -3.22 -14.23 22.41
CA ASP A 856 -2.05 -14.58 21.63
C ASP A 856 -0.75 -14.50 22.45
N LEU A 857 0.23 -15.28 22.04
CA LEU A 857 1.59 -15.24 22.56
C LEU A 857 2.54 -14.77 21.47
N ILE A 858 3.13 -13.60 21.67
CA ILE A 858 4.00 -12.96 20.68
C ILE A 858 5.44 -12.96 21.19
N VAL A 859 6.36 -13.47 20.36
CA VAL A 859 7.81 -13.45 20.58
C VAL A 859 8.47 -12.80 19.36
N ALA A 860 8.66 -11.49 19.41
CA ALA A 860 9.18 -10.74 18.25
C ALA A 860 10.62 -11.13 17.91
N GLY A 861 11.53 -11.16 18.88
CA GLY A 861 12.95 -11.43 18.61
C GLY A 861 13.74 -10.14 18.32
N PRO A 862 15.00 -10.24 17.84
CA PRO A 862 15.83 -9.05 17.58
C PRO A 862 15.35 -8.27 16.36
N GLY A 863 15.01 -7.00 16.56
CA GLY A 863 14.53 -6.19 15.45
C GLY A 863 13.99 -4.86 15.90
N ALA A 864 13.55 -4.05 14.93
CA ALA A 864 12.66 -2.94 15.23
C ALA A 864 11.30 -3.31 14.65
N ASP A 865 10.55 -4.06 15.45
CA ASP A 865 9.33 -4.76 15.04
C ASP A 865 8.08 -3.89 15.24
N MET A 866 6.98 -4.35 14.70
CA MET A 866 5.67 -3.77 14.88
C MET A 866 4.71 -4.85 15.33
N ILE A 867 4.21 -4.68 16.56
CA ILE A 867 3.45 -5.69 17.27
C ILE A 867 2.05 -5.14 17.53
N ASP A 868 1.04 -5.90 17.10
CA ASP A 868 -0.36 -5.69 17.40
C ASP A 868 -0.92 -6.97 18.01
N GLY A 869 -1.28 -6.95 19.30
CA GLY A 869 -1.89 -8.13 19.92
C GLY A 869 -3.30 -8.42 19.40
N GLY A 870 -4.03 -7.39 18.94
CA GLY A 870 -5.38 -7.54 18.43
C GLY A 870 -6.45 -7.59 19.53
N ASN A 871 -7.49 -8.39 19.31
CA ASN A 871 -8.61 -8.55 20.22
C ASN A 871 -8.41 -9.72 21.18
N GLY A 872 -8.13 -9.44 22.44
CA GLY A 872 -8.34 -10.41 23.51
C GLY A 872 -7.50 -10.11 24.72
N VAL A 873 -6.67 -11.06 25.15
CA VAL A 873 -5.74 -10.90 26.27
C VAL A 873 -4.40 -11.46 25.86
N ASP A 874 -3.56 -10.57 25.37
CA ASP A 874 -2.36 -10.91 24.62
C ASP A 874 -1.12 -10.80 25.47
N THR A 875 -0.10 -11.59 25.14
CA THR A 875 1.13 -11.70 25.91
C THR A 875 2.34 -11.50 25.02
N LEU A 876 3.11 -10.45 25.31
CA LEU A 876 4.44 -10.26 24.74
C LEU A 876 5.51 -10.95 25.61
N ASP A 877 6.21 -11.92 25.05
CA ASP A 877 7.31 -12.64 25.72
C ASP A 877 8.66 -12.18 25.16
N VAL A 878 9.42 -11.46 26.00
CA VAL A 878 10.74 -10.91 25.66
C VAL A 878 11.88 -11.59 26.43
N LYS A 879 11.63 -12.75 27.04
CA LYS A 879 12.60 -13.41 27.94
C LYS A 879 13.97 -13.68 27.33
N ASP A 880 14.01 -13.88 26.01
CA ASP A 880 15.21 -14.23 25.27
C ASP A 880 16.08 -13.00 24.92
N SER A 881 15.62 -11.78 25.25
CA SER A 881 16.39 -10.53 25.09
C SER A 881 17.73 -10.59 25.83
N ASP A 882 18.77 -10.00 25.22
CA ASP A 882 20.14 -10.05 25.72
C ASP A 882 20.50 -8.95 26.73
N ALA A 883 19.54 -8.07 27.03
CA ALA A 883 19.59 -7.01 28.03
C ALA A 883 18.19 -6.76 28.62
N GLY A 884 18.15 -6.10 29.77
CA GLY A 884 16.89 -5.67 30.40
C GLY A 884 16.14 -4.65 29.56
N VAL A 885 14.82 -4.64 29.68
CA VAL A 885 13.91 -3.87 28.82
C VAL A 885 13.19 -2.78 29.59
N THR A 886 12.73 -1.77 28.86
CA THR A 886 11.77 -0.78 29.38
C THR A 886 10.57 -0.76 28.46
N ILE A 887 9.42 -1.25 28.96
CA ILE A 887 8.16 -1.34 28.21
C ILE A 887 7.11 -0.52 28.96
N ASP A 888 6.43 0.37 28.24
CA ASP A 888 5.31 1.16 28.75
C ASP A 888 4.12 0.99 27.81
N LEU A 889 3.15 0.18 28.23
CA LEU A 889 1.95 -0.16 27.45
C LEU A 889 0.98 1.03 27.30
N ARG A 890 1.21 2.15 28.01
CA ARG A 890 0.42 3.39 27.83
C ARG A 890 0.86 4.16 26.59
N THR A 891 2.05 3.89 26.05
CA THR A 891 2.62 4.59 24.91
C THR A 891 2.41 3.82 23.62
N ALA A 892 1.15 3.66 23.23
CA ALA A 892 0.75 3.04 21.98
C ALA A 892 1.36 3.78 20.77
N LEU A 893 1.68 3.01 19.71
CA LEU A 893 2.13 3.52 18.41
C LEU A 893 3.41 4.38 18.44
N THR A 894 4.25 4.21 19.48
CA THR A 894 5.53 4.93 19.57
C THR A 894 6.71 3.97 19.69
N PRO A 895 7.80 4.17 18.92
CA PRO A 895 8.99 3.33 19.03
C PRO A 895 9.64 3.42 20.41
N ILE A 896 9.93 2.27 21.03
CA ILE A 896 10.59 2.21 22.34
C ILE A 896 12.01 2.82 22.25
N PRO A 897 12.35 3.83 23.06
CA PRO A 897 13.66 4.50 22.99
C PRO A 897 14.74 3.79 23.84
N GLY A 898 15.99 3.81 23.39
CA GLY A 898 17.16 3.58 24.25
C GLY A 898 17.50 2.11 24.57
N LEU A 899 17.78 1.81 25.85
CA LEU A 899 18.15 0.47 26.33
C LEU A 899 16.91 -0.43 26.35
N GLY A 900 16.65 -1.13 25.24
CA GLY A 900 15.48 -1.99 25.07
C GLY A 900 15.81 -3.43 24.69
N GLY A 901 17.08 -3.84 24.69
CA GLY A 901 17.46 -5.17 24.21
C GLY A 901 16.84 -5.45 22.83
N TYR A 902 16.08 -6.53 22.73
CA TYR A 902 15.36 -6.91 21.50
C TYR A 902 14.14 -6.04 21.17
N VAL A 903 13.55 -5.32 22.13
CA VAL A 903 12.42 -4.41 21.87
C VAL A 903 12.85 -2.98 21.49
N GLN A 904 14.13 -2.74 21.24
CA GLN A 904 14.62 -1.39 20.92
C GLN A 904 14.11 -0.92 19.56
N GLY A 905 13.29 0.14 19.56
CA GLY A 905 12.69 0.69 18.34
C GLY A 905 11.40 -0.02 17.92
N THR A 906 11.01 -1.08 18.64
CA THR A 906 9.74 -1.78 18.45
C THR A 906 8.57 -0.88 18.79
N VAL A 907 7.50 -0.99 18.02
CA VAL A 907 6.18 -0.40 18.28
C VAL A 907 5.26 -1.50 18.79
N ILE A 908 4.58 -1.26 19.91
CA ILE A 908 3.67 -2.22 20.53
C ILE A 908 2.31 -1.55 20.69
N ASP A 909 1.25 -2.27 20.34
CA ASP A 909 -0.13 -1.91 20.61
C ASP A 909 -0.97 -3.15 20.95
N ASN A 910 -2.11 -2.93 21.60
CA ASN A 910 -3.09 -3.98 21.96
C ASN A 910 -2.47 -5.21 22.65
N VAL A 911 -1.56 -5.00 23.60
CA VAL A 911 -0.96 -6.07 24.42
C VAL A 911 -1.24 -5.78 25.90
N GLU A 912 -1.79 -6.76 26.62
CA GLU A 912 -2.09 -6.60 28.05
C GLU A 912 -0.99 -7.18 28.96
N ASN A 913 -0.26 -8.20 28.52
CA ASN A 913 0.65 -8.96 29.39
C ASN A 913 2.08 -8.96 28.85
N VAL A 914 3.05 -8.98 29.77
CA VAL A 914 4.47 -9.01 29.43
C VAL A 914 5.20 -10.03 30.28
N VAL A 915 5.96 -10.90 29.62
CA VAL A 915 6.99 -11.74 30.25
C VAL A 915 8.35 -11.07 30.01
N GLY A 916 8.97 -10.60 31.08
CA GLY A 916 10.26 -9.91 31.10
C GLY A 916 11.45 -10.83 30.87
N THR A 917 12.63 -10.24 31.01
CA THR A 917 13.94 -10.82 30.75
C THR A 917 14.55 -11.39 32.03
N ARG A 918 15.78 -11.91 31.91
CA ARG A 918 16.60 -12.33 33.07
C ARG A 918 17.46 -11.20 33.65
N PHE A 919 17.18 -9.95 33.29
CA PHE A 919 17.91 -8.76 33.66
C PHE A 919 16.95 -7.72 34.21
N ASP A 920 17.50 -6.69 34.87
CA ASP A 920 16.71 -5.59 35.44
C ASP A 920 15.79 -4.93 34.40
N ASP A 921 14.49 -5.17 34.54
CA ASP A 921 13.43 -4.67 33.66
C ASP A 921 12.64 -3.52 34.29
N SER A 922 11.99 -2.74 33.44
CA SER A 922 11.02 -1.72 33.83
C SER A 922 9.75 -1.88 33.01
N LEU A 923 8.72 -2.48 33.61
CA LEU A 923 7.45 -2.79 32.95
C LEU A 923 6.35 -1.89 33.52
N THR A 924 5.66 -1.17 32.64
CA THR A 924 4.50 -0.34 33.00
C THR A 924 3.26 -0.71 32.21
N GLY A 925 2.18 -1.01 32.92
CA GLY A 925 0.87 -1.38 32.37
C GLY A 925 0.03 -0.18 31.98
N ASP A 926 -1.08 -0.46 31.33
CA ASP A 926 -1.95 0.53 30.72
C ASP A 926 -3.12 0.92 31.66
N GLY A 927 -4.34 1.07 31.15
CA GLY A 927 -5.53 1.24 31.99
C GLY A 927 -6.34 -0.05 32.18
N GLY A 928 -5.87 -1.15 31.61
CA GLY A 928 -6.53 -2.45 31.51
C GLY A 928 -6.37 -3.31 32.76
N SER A 929 -6.16 -4.62 32.59
CA SER A 929 -5.76 -5.50 33.68
C SER A 929 -4.59 -6.31 33.16
N ASN A 930 -3.40 -5.96 33.62
CA ASN A 930 -2.15 -6.48 33.09
C ASN A 930 -1.61 -7.61 33.98
N LEU A 931 -0.94 -8.59 33.36
CA LEU A 931 -0.12 -9.59 34.05
C LEU A 931 1.33 -9.42 33.63
N PHE A 932 2.18 -9.08 34.59
CA PHE A 932 3.63 -8.99 34.40
C PHE A 932 4.35 -10.09 35.16
N ASP A 933 5.25 -10.78 34.46
CA ASP A 933 6.19 -11.76 35.00
C ASP A 933 7.60 -11.38 34.56
N SER A 934 8.37 -10.72 35.43
CA SER A 934 9.72 -10.22 35.09
C SER A 934 10.86 -11.22 35.33
N ASP A 935 10.55 -12.47 35.68
CA ASP A 935 11.52 -13.57 35.84
C ASP A 935 12.69 -13.30 36.81
N LEU A 936 13.86 -12.84 36.32
CA LEU A 936 15.05 -12.59 37.14
C LEU A 936 15.50 -11.15 36.94
N GLY A 937 15.96 -10.49 37.99
CA GLY A 937 16.43 -9.10 37.84
C GLY A 937 16.11 -8.31 39.08
N ASN A 938 16.56 -7.06 39.14
CA ASN A 938 15.97 -6.11 40.09
C ASN A 938 14.97 -5.26 39.31
N ASP A 939 13.71 -5.66 39.33
CA ASP A 939 12.73 -5.18 38.38
C ASP A 939 11.89 -4.03 38.94
N LEU A 940 11.41 -3.17 38.05
CA LEU A 940 10.41 -2.16 38.36
C LEU A 940 9.10 -2.54 37.67
N LEU A 941 8.10 -2.91 38.45
CA LEU A 941 6.77 -3.30 37.97
C LEU A 941 5.74 -2.27 38.41
N ASP A 942 5.10 -1.61 37.45
CA ASP A 942 4.01 -0.67 37.65
C ASP A 942 2.79 -1.14 36.85
N GLY A 943 1.74 -1.60 37.52
CA GLY A 943 0.53 -2.10 36.85
C GLY A 943 -0.22 -1.01 36.08
N GLY A 944 -0.02 0.27 36.40
CA GLY A 944 -0.84 1.33 35.88
C GLY A 944 -2.28 1.24 36.40
N GLY A 945 -3.25 1.75 35.64
CA GLY A 945 -4.64 1.62 36.07
C GLY A 945 -5.12 0.20 35.87
N GLY A 946 -5.79 -0.41 36.84
CA GLY A 946 -6.29 -1.75 36.61
C GLY A 946 -6.54 -2.55 37.87
N ALA A 947 -6.65 -3.86 37.70
CA ALA A 947 -6.52 -4.82 38.79
C ALA A 947 -5.48 -5.85 38.37
N ASP A 948 -4.22 -5.51 38.60
CA ASP A 948 -3.09 -6.14 37.92
C ASP A 948 -2.49 -7.29 38.72
N ILE A 949 -1.71 -8.13 38.06
CA ILE A 949 -0.91 -9.19 38.71
C ILE A 949 0.56 -8.90 38.40
N LEU A 950 1.33 -8.57 39.44
CA LEU A 950 2.74 -8.24 39.33
C LEU A 950 3.58 -9.36 39.97
N ILE A 951 4.40 -10.03 39.16
CA ILE A 951 5.27 -11.13 39.56
C ILE A 951 6.72 -10.69 39.29
N GLY A 952 7.48 -10.30 40.33
CA GLY A 952 8.87 -9.84 40.22
C GLY A 952 9.91 -10.95 40.11
N GLY A 953 9.59 -12.14 40.64
CA GLY A 953 10.44 -13.31 40.47
C GLY A 953 11.62 -13.34 41.43
N LEU A 954 12.87 -13.33 40.92
CA LEU A 954 14.08 -13.34 41.75
C LEU A 954 14.90 -12.04 41.60
N GLY A 955 15.17 -11.39 42.72
CA GLY A 955 16.10 -10.27 42.83
C GLY A 955 15.49 -9.21 43.74
N ASP A 956 16.04 -8.00 43.78
CA ASP A 956 15.50 -6.95 44.65
C ASP A 956 14.49 -6.10 43.87
N ASP A 957 13.21 -6.45 43.95
CA ASP A 957 12.18 -5.90 43.07
C ASP A 957 11.47 -4.68 43.66
N THR A 958 10.93 -3.84 42.78
CA THR A 958 10.11 -2.68 43.14
C THR A 958 8.74 -2.75 42.47
N TYR A 959 7.69 -2.88 43.28
CA TYR A 959 6.31 -2.84 42.83
C TYR A 959 5.70 -1.47 43.09
N VAL A 960 5.16 -0.84 42.07
CA VAL A 960 4.28 0.32 42.19
C VAL A 960 2.85 -0.20 42.20
N ILE A 961 2.13 0.09 43.29
CA ILE A 961 0.73 -0.29 43.46
C ILE A 961 -0.04 1.01 43.57
N ASP A 962 -0.80 1.34 42.55
CA ASP A 962 -1.56 2.58 42.41
C ASP A 962 -3.08 2.33 42.39
N GLN A 963 -3.52 1.07 42.38
CA GLN A 963 -4.92 0.67 42.59
C GLN A 963 -5.07 -0.39 43.69
N PRO A 964 -6.21 -0.40 44.43
CA PRO A 964 -6.48 -1.45 45.41
C PRO A 964 -6.66 -2.86 44.83
N GLY A 965 -6.82 -2.98 43.51
CA GLY A 965 -7.06 -4.23 42.81
C GLY A 965 -5.80 -5.07 42.61
N ASP A 966 -4.63 -4.43 42.59
CA ASP A 966 -3.40 -5.07 42.16
C ASP A 966 -2.93 -6.11 43.18
N ARG A 967 -2.33 -7.16 42.64
CA ARG A 967 -1.89 -8.32 43.39
C ARG A 967 -0.45 -8.63 43.06
N ILE A 968 0.41 -8.41 44.05
CA ILE A 968 1.79 -8.87 44.04
C ILE A 968 1.84 -10.37 44.30
N VAL A 969 2.61 -11.09 43.50
CA VAL A 969 2.96 -12.50 43.71
C VAL A 969 4.45 -12.61 43.92
N GLU A 970 4.83 -13.01 45.13
CA GLU A 970 6.22 -13.05 45.57
C GLU A 970 6.66 -14.43 46.03
N LEU A 971 7.91 -14.80 45.70
CA LEU A 971 8.52 -16.07 46.07
C LEU A 971 9.50 -15.94 47.25
N GLY A 972 9.80 -14.72 47.72
CA GLY A 972 10.55 -14.42 48.94
C GLY A 972 12.06 -14.54 48.81
N PHE A 973 12.59 -14.12 47.67
CA PHE A 973 14.02 -14.00 47.41
C PHE A 973 14.33 -12.54 47.04
N GLY A 974 15.33 -11.95 47.68
CA GLY A 974 15.65 -10.54 47.46
C GLY A 974 15.32 -9.68 48.67
N ASN A 975 15.32 -8.37 48.45
CA ASN A 975 14.89 -7.35 49.40
C ASN A 975 13.93 -6.40 48.69
N ASP A 976 12.65 -6.78 48.68
CA ASP A 976 11.67 -6.22 47.78
C ASP A 976 11.01 -4.97 48.36
N THR A 977 10.54 -4.10 47.48
CA THR A 977 9.98 -2.80 47.82
C THR A 977 8.61 -2.61 47.19
N VAL A 978 7.63 -2.24 48.00
CA VAL A 978 6.32 -1.78 47.51
C VAL A 978 6.19 -0.28 47.68
N ARG A 979 5.86 0.41 46.60
CA ARG A 979 5.51 1.84 46.56
C ARG A 979 4.01 1.97 46.41
N VAL A 980 3.34 2.43 47.46
CA VAL A 980 1.88 2.55 47.47
C VAL A 980 1.47 3.97 47.06
N GLY A 981 0.75 4.09 45.96
CA GLY A 981 0.25 5.35 45.41
C GLY A 981 -1.20 5.70 45.77
N PHE A 982 -1.95 4.79 46.41
CA PHE A 982 -3.41 4.94 46.58
C PHE A 982 -3.93 4.72 48.00
N GLY A 983 -5.19 5.15 48.20
CA GLY A 983 -6.03 4.74 49.32
C GLY A 983 -5.64 5.32 50.69
N SER A 984 -6.34 4.84 51.73
CA SER A 984 -6.07 5.21 53.13
C SER A 984 -5.43 4.06 53.93
N SER A 985 -5.21 2.90 53.32
CA SER A 985 -4.54 1.79 53.99
C SER A 985 -3.96 0.77 53.02
N TYR A 986 -2.80 0.21 53.36
CA TYR A 986 -2.19 -0.95 52.71
C TYR A 986 -1.66 -1.94 53.74
N THR A 987 -1.75 -3.24 53.44
CA THR A 987 -1.13 -4.30 54.24
C THR A 987 -0.15 -5.04 53.36
N VAL A 988 1.11 -5.04 53.78
CA VAL A 988 2.21 -5.68 53.08
C VAL A 988 1.98 -7.19 52.98
N GLY A 989 2.18 -7.73 51.77
CA GLY A 989 2.14 -9.16 51.47
C GLY A 989 3.34 -9.90 52.08
N GLY A 990 3.20 -11.20 52.32
CA GLY A 990 4.05 -11.93 53.27
C GLY A 990 5.57 -11.85 53.07
N ALA A 991 6.04 -11.86 51.82
CA ALA A 991 7.46 -11.95 51.47
C ALA A 991 8.13 -10.59 51.17
N ILE A 992 7.39 -9.48 51.25
CA ILE A 992 7.93 -8.15 50.98
C ILE A 992 8.62 -7.59 52.23
N GLU A 993 9.83 -7.06 52.09
CA GLU A 993 10.61 -6.44 53.18
C GLU A 993 10.30 -4.95 53.36
N ASN A 994 10.19 -4.19 52.28
CA ASN A 994 10.10 -2.73 52.32
C ASN A 994 8.75 -2.26 51.77
N ALA A 995 8.12 -1.29 52.43
CA ALA A 995 6.96 -0.60 51.89
C ALA A 995 7.01 0.89 52.21
N THR A 996 6.79 1.71 51.18
CA THR A 996 6.79 3.16 51.27
C THR A 996 5.49 3.69 50.69
N TYR A 997 4.81 4.56 51.41
CA TYR A 997 3.71 5.33 50.86
C TYR A 997 4.24 6.54 50.10
N VAL A 998 3.87 6.68 48.82
CA VAL A 998 4.33 7.75 47.92
C VAL A 998 3.19 8.63 47.39
N GLY A 999 1.95 8.38 47.83
CA GLY A 999 0.77 9.11 47.36
C GLY A 999 0.77 10.59 47.79
N ASP A 1000 0.48 11.50 46.86
CA ASP A 1000 0.37 12.94 47.12
C ASP A 1000 -1.03 13.31 47.64
N TYR A 1001 -1.33 12.90 48.88
CA TYR A 1001 -2.52 13.40 49.58
C TYR A 1001 -2.22 14.79 50.15
N SER A 1002 -2.43 15.81 49.33
CA SER A 1002 -2.29 17.24 49.67
C SER A 1002 -3.27 17.78 50.76
N GLY A 1003 -3.74 16.94 51.69
CA GLY A 1003 -4.45 17.41 52.89
C GLY A 1003 -4.99 16.31 53.81
N ILE A 1004 -4.38 16.18 54.99
CA ILE A 1004 -4.94 15.68 56.27
C ILE A 1004 -5.64 14.30 56.27
N GLY A 1005 -5.34 13.41 55.32
CA GLY A 1005 -5.75 12.00 55.38
C GLY A 1005 -4.72 11.17 56.13
N MET A 1006 -5.15 10.36 57.10
CA MET A 1006 -4.31 9.33 57.76
C MET A 1006 -4.18 8.13 56.82
N PHE A 1007 -2.97 7.77 56.42
CA PHE A 1007 -2.67 6.49 55.77
C PHE A 1007 -2.38 5.41 56.83
N THR A 1008 -2.76 4.17 56.59
CA THR A 1008 -2.48 3.03 57.46
C THR A 1008 -1.60 2.01 56.75
N LEU A 1009 -0.33 1.91 57.12
CA LEU A 1009 0.61 0.91 56.59
C LEU A 1009 0.81 -0.20 57.61
N ARG A 1010 0.57 -1.45 57.22
CA ARG A 1010 0.75 -2.62 58.11
C ARG A 1010 1.75 -3.60 57.53
N GLY A 1011 2.76 -3.97 58.33
CA GLY A 1011 3.75 -4.98 58.01
C GLY A 1011 3.24 -6.42 58.15
N THR A 1012 4.19 -7.34 58.19
CA THR A 1012 3.99 -8.80 58.23
C THR A 1012 4.35 -9.35 59.62
N ALA A 1013 4.76 -10.62 59.72
CA ALA A 1013 5.39 -11.16 60.93
C ALA A 1013 6.93 -11.29 60.78
N GLY A 1014 7.46 -10.88 59.63
CA GLY A 1014 8.89 -10.77 59.32
C GLY A 1014 9.43 -9.37 59.59
N ALA A 1015 10.73 -9.15 59.38
CA ALA A 1015 11.33 -7.84 59.57
C ALA A 1015 11.00 -6.90 58.40
N ASN A 1016 10.28 -5.83 58.67
CA ASN A 1016 9.85 -4.88 57.65
C ASN A 1016 10.44 -3.48 57.84
N ARG A 1017 10.72 -2.78 56.74
CA ARG A 1017 10.95 -1.32 56.74
C ARG A 1017 9.73 -0.63 56.16
N LEU A 1018 9.04 0.17 56.98
CA LEU A 1018 7.78 0.81 56.64
C LEU A 1018 7.91 2.34 56.76
N GLU A 1019 7.56 3.04 55.68
CA GLU A 1019 7.69 4.49 55.55
C GLU A 1019 6.33 5.12 55.18
N GLY A 1020 5.83 6.01 56.05
CA GLY A 1020 4.48 6.56 55.99
C GLY A 1020 4.33 7.77 55.07
N GLY A 1021 5.42 8.49 54.76
CA GLY A 1021 5.39 9.68 53.93
C GLY A 1021 4.83 10.91 54.67
N ASN A 1022 4.39 11.94 53.94
CA ASN A 1022 3.80 13.11 54.57
C ASN A 1022 2.37 12.80 55.03
N GLY A 1023 2.01 13.11 56.26
CA GLY A 1023 0.69 12.78 56.77
C GLY A 1023 0.66 12.63 58.28
N SER A 1024 -0.47 12.24 58.82
CA SER A 1024 -0.57 11.82 60.23
C SER A 1024 -0.99 10.38 60.20
N ASP A 1025 -0.01 9.50 60.12
CA ASP A 1025 -0.16 8.14 59.61
C ASP A 1025 -0.16 7.10 60.73
N LEU A 1026 -0.70 5.93 60.43
CA LEU A 1026 -0.67 4.78 61.31
C LEU A 1026 0.24 3.71 60.69
N ILE A 1027 1.39 3.48 61.30
CA ILE A 1027 2.33 2.46 60.85
C ILE A 1027 2.39 1.34 61.90
N ASP A 1028 2.04 0.12 61.50
CA ASP A 1028 1.98 -1.07 62.37
C ASP A 1028 2.92 -2.16 61.86
N GLY A 1029 4.09 -2.29 62.51
CA GLY A 1029 5.11 -3.31 62.19
C GLY A 1029 4.66 -4.74 62.49
N ARG A 1030 3.70 -4.90 63.42
CA ARG A 1030 3.16 -6.17 63.93
C ARG A 1030 4.19 -7.06 64.62
N GLY A 1031 5.05 -7.76 63.90
CA GLY A 1031 6.07 -8.57 64.53
C GLY A 1031 7.23 -8.81 63.60
N GLY A 1032 8.44 -8.93 64.12
CA GLY A 1032 9.62 -8.89 63.28
C GLY A 1032 10.78 -8.20 63.97
N ARG A 1033 11.60 -7.50 63.21
CA ARG A 1033 12.53 -6.48 63.71
C ARG A 1033 12.38 -5.31 62.76
N ASP A 1034 11.43 -4.45 63.07
CA ASP A 1034 10.92 -3.53 62.07
C ASP A 1034 11.64 -2.19 62.13
N VAL A 1035 11.68 -1.49 61.00
CA VAL A 1035 12.13 -0.10 60.92
C VAL A 1035 10.92 0.74 60.52
N LEU A 1036 10.43 1.56 61.43
CA LEU A 1036 9.22 2.36 61.23
C LEU A 1036 9.57 3.84 61.13
N ILE A 1037 9.04 4.52 60.10
CA ILE A 1037 9.36 5.89 59.74
C ILE A 1037 8.06 6.63 59.43
N GLY A 1038 7.67 7.56 60.30
CA GLY A 1038 6.47 8.37 60.10
C GLY A 1038 6.65 9.48 59.06
N ASP A 1039 7.90 9.95 58.89
CA ASP A 1039 8.24 11.16 58.15
C ASP A 1039 7.64 12.43 58.73
N ALA A 1040 6.66 13.09 58.09
CA ALA A 1040 6.23 14.43 58.48
C ALA A 1040 4.74 14.48 58.81
N GLY A 1041 4.43 14.79 60.07
CA GLY A 1041 3.10 15.11 60.60
C GLY A 1041 2.95 14.43 61.96
N ASP A 1042 1.73 14.17 62.45
CA ASP A 1042 1.55 13.58 63.78
C ASP A 1042 1.25 12.08 63.68
N ASP A 1043 2.30 11.26 63.70
CA ASP A 1043 2.22 9.84 63.36
C ASP A 1043 1.98 8.93 64.58
N ARG A 1044 1.38 7.77 64.31
CA ARG A 1044 1.21 6.68 65.27
C ARG A 1044 1.99 5.46 64.79
N LEU A 1045 3.09 5.16 65.47
CA LEU A 1045 3.97 4.04 65.17
C LEU A 1045 3.77 2.91 66.20
N ILE A 1046 3.44 1.71 65.73
CA ILE A 1046 3.25 0.51 66.55
C ILE A 1046 4.33 -0.50 66.16
N GLY A 1047 5.34 -0.71 67.01
CA GLY A 1047 6.42 -1.67 66.75
C GLY A 1047 5.90 -3.12 66.74
N GLY A 1048 5.22 -3.50 67.83
CA GLY A 1048 4.64 -4.82 67.95
C GLY A 1048 5.56 -5.77 68.72
N SER A 1049 5.83 -6.97 68.19
CA SER A 1049 6.74 -7.94 68.83
C SER A 1049 8.06 -8.05 68.08
N GLY A 1050 9.18 -7.77 68.74
CA GLY A 1050 10.45 -7.76 68.04
C GLY A 1050 11.49 -6.91 68.72
N ASN A 1051 12.54 -6.57 67.99
CA ASN A 1051 13.42 -5.47 68.34
C ASN A 1051 13.28 -4.44 67.21
N ASP A 1052 12.50 -3.40 67.45
CA ASP A 1052 12.08 -2.47 66.42
C ASP A 1052 12.89 -1.16 66.50
N ARG A 1053 12.97 -0.44 65.39
CA ARG A 1053 13.70 0.82 65.26
C ARG A 1053 12.75 1.88 64.72
N PHE A 1054 12.54 2.94 65.48
CA PHE A 1054 11.71 4.08 65.10
C PHE A 1054 12.62 5.22 64.65
N VAL A 1055 12.55 5.63 63.38
CA VAL A 1055 13.49 6.59 62.79
C VAL A 1055 12.83 7.95 62.66
N PHE A 1056 13.52 8.99 63.13
CA PHE A 1056 13.04 10.38 63.08
C PHE A 1056 14.06 11.29 62.39
N ALA A 1057 13.54 12.19 61.57
CA ALA A 1057 14.29 13.27 60.93
C ALA A 1057 13.65 14.63 61.24
N ALA A 1058 14.33 15.74 60.92
CA ALA A 1058 13.78 17.07 61.20
C ALA A 1058 12.47 17.29 60.44
N GLY A 1059 11.41 17.71 61.16
CA GLY A 1059 10.08 17.96 60.59
C GLY A 1059 9.00 16.95 60.98
N PHE A 1060 9.32 15.97 61.84
CA PHE A 1060 8.46 14.83 62.16
C PHE A 1060 7.20 15.09 63.01
N GLY A 1061 6.86 16.33 63.36
CA GLY A 1061 5.63 16.60 64.13
C GLY A 1061 5.53 15.90 65.51
N GLN A 1062 4.30 15.65 65.98
CA GLN A 1062 4.01 15.10 67.31
C GLN A 1062 3.65 13.61 67.27
N ASP A 1063 4.69 12.78 67.18
CA ASP A 1063 4.53 11.34 67.02
C ASP A 1063 4.26 10.59 68.33
N ARG A 1064 3.53 9.48 68.20
CA ARG A 1064 3.19 8.55 69.27
C ARG A 1064 3.70 7.16 68.94
N ILE A 1065 4.60 6.65 69.76
CA ILE A 1065 5.03 5.24 69.69
C ILE A 1065 4.21 4.41 70.68
N GLU A 1066 3.64 3.30 70.22
CA GLU A 1066 2.98 2.29 71.04
C GLU A 1066 3.77 0.99 71.08
N HIS A 1067 3.71 0.29 72.22
CA HIS A 1067 4.39 -0.98 72.48
C HIS A 1067 5.93 -0.95 72.52
N PHE A 1068 6.55 0.21 72.80
CA PHE A 1068 8.01 0.34 72.95
C PHE A 1068 8.58 -0.49 74.14
N ASP A 1069 9.53 -1.40 73.89
CA ASP A 1069 10.26 -2.16 74.91
C ASP A 1069 11.70 -1.65 75.12
N ALA A 1070 11.95 -0.99 76.25
CA ALA A 1070 13.28 -0.48 76.63
C ALA A 1070 14.23 -1.55 77.24
N LYS A 1071 13.87 -2.84 77.22
CA LYS A 1071 14.61 -3.89 77.93
C LYS A 1071 15.74 -4.50 77.10
N ARG A 1072 16.97 -4.09 77.38
CA ARG A 1072 18.25 -4.63 76.83
C ARG A 1072 18.43 -6.17 76.80
N GLY A 1073 17.62 -6.94 77.52
CA GLY A 1073 17.80 -8.38 77.73
C GLY A 1073 16.98 -9.32 76.86
N GLY A 1074 16.11 -8.83 75.95
CA GLY A 1074 15.34 -9.72 75.08
C GLY A 1074 14.17 -9.11 74.32
N GLY A 1075 14.35 -7.96 73.68
CA GLY A 1075 13.28 -7.24 72.99
C GLY A 1075 13.53 -5.74 72.80
N GLN A 1076 14.78 -5.26 72.86
CA GLN A 1076 15.00 -3.81 72.99
C GLN A 1076 14.68 -3.09 71.69
N ASP A 1077 13.72 -2.17 71.75
CA ASP A 1077 13.41 -1.20 70.71
C ASP A 1077 14.33 0.02 70.81
N LEU A 1078 14.56 0.67 69.67
CA LEU A 1078 15.46 1.81 69.55
C LEU A 1078 14.77 3.01 68.89
N ILE A 1079 15.05 4.20 69.41
CA ILE A 1079 14.70 5.48 68.78
C ILE A 1079 15.94 6.00 68.04
N ASP A 1080 15.86 6.09 66.73
CA ASP A 1080 16.95 6.57 65.88
C ASP A 1080 16.83 8.06 65.60
N LEU A 1081 17.77 8.84 66.13
CA LEU A 1081 17.90 10.28 66.00
C LEU A 1081 19.18 10.67 65.26
N THR A 1082 19.79 9.74 64.52
CA THR A 1082 21.07 9.99 63.82
C THR A 1082 21.00 11.22 62.90
N ALA A 1083 19.83 11.49 62.31
CA ALA A 1083 19.58 12.66 61.46
C ALA A 1083 19.75 14.03 62.17
N PHE A 1084 19.68 14.07 63.51
CA PHE A 1084 19.87 15.30 64.31
C PHE A 1084 21.33 15.59 64.67
N GLY A 1085 22.27 14.68 64.33
CA GLY A 1085 23.70 14.83 64.55
C GLY A 1085 24.08 15.04 66.03
N ILE A 1086 23.46 14.30 66.95
CA ILE A 1086 23.65 14.47 68.39
C ILE A 1086 24.89 13.68 68.83
N ALA A 1087 26.00 14.37 69.10
CA ALA A 1087 27.17 13.70 69.64
C ALA A 1087 26.87 13.06 71.02
N PRO A 1088 27.46 11.90 71.38
CA PRO A 1088 27.19 11.23 72.65
C PRO A 1088 27.39 12.09 73.91
N GLY A 1089 28.29 13.07 73.85
CA GLY A 1089 28.53 14.02 74.94
C GLY A 1089 27.45 15.11 75.11
N ASP A 1090 26.66 15.35 74.06
CA ASP A 1090 25.64 16.40 74.00
C ASP A 1090 24.22 15.87 74.23
N PHE A 1091 24.05 14.54 74.31
CA PHE A 1091 22.76 13.86 74.46
C PHE A 1091 21.91 14.46 75.60
N ALA A 1092 22.48 14.59 76.80
CA ALA A 1092 21.76 15.10 77.97
C ALA A 1092 21.40 16.60 77.89
N GLN A 1093 21.99 17.35 76.94
CA GLN A 1093 21.68 18.77 76.70
C GLN A 1093 20.60 18.94 75.63
N ARG A 1094 20.57 18.02 74.65
CA ARG A 1094 19.70 18.11 73.46
C ARG A 1094 18.45 17.24 73.57
N VAL A 1095 18.48 16.12 74.29
CA VAL A 1095 17.34 15.21 74.43
C VAL A 1095 16.79 15.29 75.86
N SER A 1096 15.51 15.67 75.99
CA SER A 1096 14.79 15.71 77.27
C SER A 1096 13.78 14.57 77.33
N ILE A 1097 13.84 13.78 78.41
CA ILE A 1097 12.96 12.62 78.64
C ILE A 1097 12.20 12.86 79.94
N THR A 1098 10.87 12.98 79.88
CA THR A 1098 10.04 13.41 81.02
C THR A 1098 8.78 12.56 81.19
N ASP A 1099 8.37 12.34 82.44
CA ASP A 1099 7.12 11.65 82.75
C ASP A 1099 5.91 12.50 82.33
N MET A 1100 4.98 11.92 81.58
CA MET A 1100 3.72 12.55 81.16
C MET A 1100 2.54 11.65 81.50
N GLY A 1101 2.16 11.62 82.78
CA GLY A 1101 1.04 10.81 83.24
C GLY A 1101 1.33 9.31 83.22
N ARG A 1102 0.74 8.58 82.26
CA ARG A 1102 1.00 7.13 82.05
C ARG A 1102 2.01 6.87 80.93
N ASP A 1103 2.50 7.93 80.29
CA ASP A 1103 3.36 7.91 79.12
C ASP A 1103 4.70 8.61 79.43
N THR A 1104 5.68 8.49 78.55
CA THR A 1104 6.96 9.21 78.60
C THR A 1104 7.10 10.11 77.38
N LEU A 1105 7.40 11.39 77.58
CA LEU A 1105 7.60 12.38 76.51
C LEU A 1105 9.09 12.59 76.27
N VAL A 1106 9.52 12.42 75.01
CA VAL A 1106 10.86 12.73 74.52
C VAL A 1106 10.79 13.99 73.64
N THR A 1107 11.63 14.98 73.94
CA THR A 1107 11.77 16.19 73.11
C THR A 1107 13.23 16.42 72.73
N ILE A 1108 13.44 16.96 71.52
CA ILE A 1108 14.77 17.18 70.93
C ILE A 1108 14.96 18.69 70.77
N ASP A 1109 16.10 19.21 71.24
CA ASP A 1109 16.46 20.63 71.26
C ASP A 1109 15.41 21.57 71.90
N GLY A 1110 14.53 21.01 72.73
CA GLY A 1110 13.40 21.74 73.32
C GLY A 1110 12.31 22.14 72.33
N ASN A 1111 12.30 21.57 71.11
CA ASN A 1111 11.26 21.80 70.12
C ASN A 1111 9.96 21.11 70.56
N LEU A 1112 8.90 21.89 70.79
CA LEU A 1112 7.58 21.37 71.21
C LEU A 1112 6.67 21.03 70.02
N ASP A 1113 7.08 21.41 68.81
CA ASP A 1113 6.39 21.04 67.57
C ASP A 1113 6.95 19.71 67.00
N GLN A 1114 7.97 19.12 67.67
CA GLN A 1114 8.62 17.87 67.30
C GLN A 1114 8.84 17.01 68.55
N THR A 1115 7.84 16.19 68.92
CA THR A 1115 7.84 15.44 70.18
C THR A 1115 7.47 13.99 69.98
N ILE A 1116 8.13 13.07 70.68
CA ILE A 1116 7.83 11.64 70.63
C ILE A 1116 7.19 11.22 71.97
N LEU A 1117 5.95 10.76 71.93
CA LEU A 1117 5.22 10.25 73.09
C LEU A 1117 5.26 8.72 73.13
N LEU A 1118 6.00 8.17 74.10
CA LEU A 1118 6.05 6.72 74.36
C LEU A 1118 4.85 6.29 75.21
N ALA A 1119 3.83 5.76 74.54
CA ALA A 1119 2.56 5.40 75.15
C ALA A 1119 2.65 4.19 76.07
N GLY A 1120 2.10 4.29 77.28
CA GLY A 1120 2.04 3.21 78.26
C GLY A 1120 3.32 3.02 79.09
N LEU A 1121 4.35 3.83 78.86
CA LEU A 1121 5.62 3.79 79.60
C LEU A 1121 5.63 4.88 80.68
N ALA A 1122 5.16 4.55 81.89
CA ALA A 1122 4.92 5.53 82.96
C ALA A 1122 6.15 6.00 83.75
N ARG A 1123 7.38 5.70 83.28
CA ARG A 1123 8.63 6.05 83.97
C ARG A 1123 9.75 6.37 82.98
N ALA A 1124 10.01 7.66 82.76
CA ALA A 1124 11.12 8.21 81.99
C ALA A 1124 12.49 7.64 82.40
N SER A 1125 12.67 7.29 83.68
CA SER A 1125 13.90 6.67 84.19
C SER A 1125 14.25 5.30 83.57
N LEU A 1126 13.29 4.66 82.89
CA LEU A 1126 13.51 3.39 82.18
C LEU A 1126 14.12 3.62 80.79
N ILE A 1127 14.01 4.83 80.25
CA ILE A 1127 14.62 5.22 78.99
C ILE A 1127 15.95 5.89 79.29
N THR A 1128 16.99 5.44 78.61
CA THR A 1128 18.37 5.89 78.76
C THR A 1128 18.98 6.16 77.40
N GLN A 1129 20.16 6.76 77.37
CA GLN A 1129 20.89 7.02 76.11
C GLN A 1129 21.08 5.77 75.24
N SER A 1130 21.05 4.56 75.80
CA SER A 1130 21.18 3.32 75.01
C SER A 1130 19.93 2.83 74.31
N ASP A 1131 18.80 3.46 74.59
CA ASP A 1131 17.54 3.25 73.87
C ASP A 1131 17.48 4.16 72.63
N PHE A 1132 18.55 4.94 72.38
CA PHE A 1132 18.69 5.81 71.23
C PHE A 1132 19.89 5.41 70.35
N VAL A 1133 19.75 5.67 69.07
CA VAL A 1133 20.86 5.69 68.10
C VAL A 1133 21.09 7.14 67.69
N ILE A 1134 22.31 7.65 67.90
CA ILE A 1134 22.68 9.07 67.80
C ILE A 1134 24.02 9.28 67.11
#